data_AF-A0AAU9SG14-F1
#
_entry.id   AF-A0AAU9SG14-F1
#
_cell.length_a   1.000
_cell.length_b   1.000
_cell.length_c   1.000
_cell.angle_alpha   90.00
_cell.angle_beta   90.00
_cell.angle_gamma   90.00
#
_symmetry.space_group_name_H-M   'P 1'
#
loop_
_entity.id
_entity.type
_entity.pdbx_description
1 polymer ?
#
loop_
_entity_poly.entity_id
_entity_poly.type
_entity_poly.pdbx_seq_one_letter_code
_entity_poly.pdbx_strand_id
1 'polypeptide(L)'
;MNLLNQTHDPIMARKANSSVFLEEWLRVGSGSSISGGLVKQNSAPSARSIIQTWSEIRESLQIQKFDTRYLQALRALVSSESTIHVADPQAKLLISILALRDVYLPSESYTLALRLLYVWIRKSFRPSQALVGSAVQAIRGVVDDRRNIQPALVAQSVLVSGAFACVPSLSGEVKLLSLELLCRLLEEEWSLVGSQEELVPVVLAGIGYALSSSLDAHYVRLLDFLFGIWLKEEGPCGSVTHGLMILHLIEWVVSGYMRSNYVGKMSLFANEVLETSKAKYAVYAVSMAAAGLLRASAAGFSSGAQNFEIVSKLRNSAEKRLVSVAQLLVSNGNVLVPTTQREGLLLKCFAIALARCGSVSPSAPLLLCLASALLTQVFPLGQIYESFCKASGKGPIGPRLIWVREHLSDVIFKESGAMTGAFCNQYASASEGNRYIVENMIWDFCQNLYLQHRQIALVLRGVEDTLLGDIEKVAESSFLMVVVFALAVTKQWLSPIVSEERKMETSVKILVSFSCVEYFRHIRLPEYMETVREVISRVQENDATCVSFVESIPAYDSLTNPKDLFTQRIEYEWSRDDVQTSRILFYLRVIPTCIGRLSASAFRRVVASTIYIGHPNRKVARASHTLLVAFFSSAKDSEEDERNQLKEQLVFYYMQRSLEVYPEITPFEGLASGVAALIRHLPAGSPAIFYSVHSLVEKASTFNTDALQGRKSDPGNQILELLLRLVSLVDIQVLPYLMKSLAQLIIKLPKERQDMVLGELYGQVAESDDVIRKPSLVSWLQSLNYLCSNSRTKGSASGTTIDTSNQLAARLYHKTESFGEGEGHYVTVTHYPQFLIHPLCCCLTQSQGSRDHPEHHPDCVRARNAQEDLDPSERAAVIAVSLIICARGILKLDSVGTQYAAQYLVDCAGPKKEREAAAPRHSTLTMRDCLEYLVEVNTPKTESEQREFEERRRMLTVKDCLECAFRDGMPLSRHWTHLGCVHKPPPFAHLIPRVPMKGQVVEVKTLDEAFKLLRQQPVGAKLHKFEGVPVAEVQICYKKDTFSVKVSAVRMLTSLGGDDSQLTEPTGLLVDFIIPRFSS
;
A
#
# COMPACT_ATOMS: atom_id res chain seq x y z
N MET A 1 -45.70 48.09 11.30
CA MET A 1 -45.23 48.47 9.95
C MET A 1 -44.19 47.46 9.52
N ASN A 2 -44.46 46.86 8.36
CA ASN A 2 -43.77 45.80 7.63
C ASN A 2 -42.23 45.78 7.68
N LEU A 3 -41.71 44.54 7.52
CA LEU A 3 -40.32 44.10 7.29
C LEU A 3 -39.59 43.62 8.55
N LEU A 4 -39.67 42.30 8.84
CA LEU A 4 -38.60 41.51 9.54
C LEU A 4 -38.87 40.00 9.73
N ASN A 5 -39.93 39.40 9.16
CA ASN A 5 -40.22 37.96 9.30
C ASN A 5 -40.11 37.16 7.98
N GLN A 6 -39.01 37.30 7.25
CA GLN A 6 -38.68 36.42 6.12
C GLN A 6 -37.19 36.13 6.10
N THR A 7 -36.79 34.94 6.56
CA THR A 7 -35.71 34.10 6.01
C THR A 7 -35.40 32.96 6.99
N HIS A 8 -36.08 31.83 6.87
CA HIS A 8 -35.57 30.56 7.40
C HIS A 8 -35.98 29.43 6.45
N ASP A 9 -35.27 29.36 5.32
CA ASP A 9 -35.21 28.17 4.47
C ASP A 9 -34.41 27.07 5.19
N PRO A 10 -34.75 25.78 5.04
CA PRO A 10 -33.87 24.68 5.41
C PRO A 10 -32.73 24.56 4.38
N ILE A 11 -31.66 25.33 4.60
CA ILE A 11 -30.51 25.50 3.66
C ILE A 11 -29.64 24.24 3.42
N MET A 12 -29.90 23.09 4.06
CA MET A 12 -29.27 21.82 3.62
C MET A 12 -29.92 21.17 2.39
N ALA A 13 -31.12 21.61 1.98
CA ALA A 13 -31.71 21.15 0.70
C ALA A 13 -31.03 21.77 -0.54
N ARG A 14 -30.14 22.76 -0.37
CA ARG A 14 -29.44 23.42 -1.48
C ARG A 14 -27.92 23.17 -1.53
N LYS A 15 -27.31 22.61 -0.47
CA LYS A 15 -25.84 22.45 -0.39
C LYS A 15 -25.31 21.03 -0.56
N ALA A 16 -26.17 20.03 -0.64
CA ALA A 16 -25.82 18.71 -1.17
C ALA A 16 -26.49 18.58 -2.53
N ASN A 17 -25.68 18.56 -3.60
CA ASN A 17 -25.99 18.22 -5.00
C ASN A 17 -27.48 18.19 -5.40
N SER A 18 -27.88 19.12 -6.28
CA SER A 18 -29.06 19.07 -7.16
C SER A 18 -30.02 17.87 -7.00
N SER A 19 -31.23 18.14 -6.46
CA SER A 19 -32.46 17.37 -6.71
C SER A 19 -32.50 15.86 -6.38
N VAL A 20 -32.06 15.43 -5.20
CA VAL A 20 -32.20 14.00 -4.79
C VAL A 20 -33.29 13.86 -3.72
N PHE A 21 -34.30 13.02 -3.98
CA PHE A 21 -35.35 12.67 -3.01
C PHE A 21 -34.81 11.80 -1.85
N LEU A 22 -35.44 11.82 -0.67
CA LEU A 22 -34.92 11.14 0.53
C LEU A 22 -34.75 9.62 0.34
N GLU A 23 -35.71 8.95 -0.28
CA GLU A 23 -35.66 7.51 -0.57
C GLU A 23 -34.53 7.14 -1.53
N GLU A 24 -34.22 8.01 -2.49
CA GLU A 24 -33.09 7.83 -3.41
C GLU A 24 -31.76 8.05 -2.68
N TRP A 25 -31.71 9.06 -1.82
CA TRP A 25 -30.54 9.32 -0.97
C TRP A 25 -30.26 8.16 -0.01
N LEU A 26 -31.29 7.59 0.62
CA LEU A 26 -31.14 6.40 1.49
C LEU A 26 -30.64 5.19 0.69
N ARG A 27 -31.15 4.98 -0.53
CA ARG A 27 -30.71 3.88 -1.40
C ARG A 27 -29.25 4.00 -1.79
N VAL A 28 -28.85 5.17 -2.29
CA VAL A 28 -27.47 5.46 -2.73
C VAL A 28 -26.49 5.49 -1.54
N GLY A 29 -26.89 6.14 -0.44
CA GLY A 29 -26.06 6.29 0.75
C GLY A 29 -25.75 4.97 1.47
N SER A 30 -26.62 3.97 1.34
CA SER A 30 -26.45 2.63 1.94
C SER A 30 -25.83 1.59 1.01
N GLY A 31 -25.38 1.96 -0.19
CA GLY A 31 -24.62 1.09 -1.09
C GLY A 31 -25.44 0.03 -1.83
N SER A 32 -26.78 0.18 -1.91
CA SER A 32 -27.62 -0.75 -2.68
C SER A 32 -27.40 -0.54 -4.19
N SER A 33 -26.88 -1.57 -4.87
CA SER A 33 -26.61 -1.58 -6.32
C SER A 33 -27.82 -1.99 -7.16
N ILE A 34 -28.97 -2.26 -6.53
CA ILE A 34 -30.21 -2.59 -7.25
C ILE A 34 -30.69 -1.31 -7.93
N SER A 35 -30.50 -1.25 -9.25
CA SER A 35 -31.17 -0.25 -10.08
C SER A 35 -32.67 -0.42 -9.83
N GLY A 36 -33.32 0.58 -9.24
CA GLY A 36 -34.77 0.53 -9.03
C GLY A 36 -35.45 0.16 -10.33
N GLY A 37 -36.05 -1.03 -10.39
CA GLY A 37 -36.60 -1.62 -11.59
C GLY A 37 -37.82 -0.87 -12.16
N LEU A 38 -38.22 0.27 -11.59
CA LEU A 38 -39.40 0.95 -12.07
C LEU A 38 -39.20 1.77 -13.35
N VAL A 39 -38.02 2.35 -13.63
CA VAL A 39 -37.82 3.07 -14.91
C VAL A 39 -36.33 3.17 -15.31
N LYS A 40 -35.94 2.51 -16.40
CA LYS A 40 -34.67 2.81 -17.10
C LYS A 40 -34.67 4.26 -17.56
N GLN A 41 -33.62 5.02 -17.22
CA GLN A 41 -33.40 6.37 -17.76
C GLN A 41 -33.17 6.29 -19.27
N ASN A 42 -34.24 6.48 -20.04
CA ASN A 42 -34.15 6.91 -21.42
C ASN A 42 -33.97 8.45 -21.44
N SER A 43 -33.37 8.97 -22.50
CA SER A 43 -33.14 10.40 -22.74
C SER A 43 -34.30 11.27 -22.26
N ALA A 44 -34.01 12.35 -21.51
CA ALA A 44 -35.01 13.25 -20.95
C ALA A 44 -36.01 13.71 -22.02
N PRO A 45 -37.33 13.47 -21.85
CA PRO A 45 -38.32 13.84 -22.84
C PRO A 45 -38.38 15.36 -22.99
N SER A 46 -38.59 15.83 -24.22
CA SER A 46 -38.70 17.26 -24.51
C SER A 46 -39.86 17.90 -23.73
N ALA A 47 -39.75 19.20 -23.41
CA ALA A 47 -40.83 19.94 -22.73
C ALA A 47 -42.18 19.83 -23.47
N ARG A 48 -42.16 19.75 -24.80
CA ARG A 48 -43.35 19.51 -25.63
C ARG A 48 -43.98 18.15 -25.37
N SER A 49 -43.16 17.12 -25.18
CA SER A 49 -43.62 15.77 -24.81
C SER A 49 -44.29 15.75 -23.44
N ILE A 50 -43.77 16.51 -22.46
CA ILE A 50 -44.35 16.60 -21.11
C ILE A 50 -45.73 17.30 -21.13
N ILE A 51 -45.88 18.36 -21.93
CA ILE A 51 -47.17 19.05 -22.08
C ILE A 51 -48.20 18.12 -22.75
N GLN A 52 -47.76 17.39 -23.79
CA GLN A 52 -48.61 16.44 -24.50
C GLN A 52 -49.09 15.32 -23.57
N THR A 53 -48.23 14.74 -22.74
CA THR A 53 -48.63 13.67 -21.80
C THR A 53 -49.62 14.15 -20.73
N TRP A 54 -49.50 15.40 -20.25
CA TRP A 54 -50.54 15.98 -19.37
C TRP A 54 -51.88 16.20 -20.07
N SER A 55 -51.86 16.52 -21.37
CA SER A 55 -53.10 16.66 -22.16
C SER A 55 -53.78 15.30 -22.36
N GLU A 56 -53.02 14.23 -22.60
CA GLU A 56 -53.52 12.87 -22.75
C GLU A 56 -54.16 12.33 -21.45
N ILE A 57 -53.58 12.63 -20.29
CA ILE A 57 -54.17 12.30 -18.99
C ILE A 57 -55.49 13.05 -18.77
N ARG A 58 -55.55 14.33 -19.16
CA ARG A 58 -56.79 15.14 -19.04
C ARG A 58 -57.89 14.62 -19.96
N GLU A 59 -57.55 14.28 -21.20
CA GLU A 59 -58.47 13.70 -22.18
C GLU A 59 -59.02 12.35 -21.68
N SER A 60 -58.14 11.51 -21.11
CA SER A 60 -58.54 10.22 -20.54
C SER A 60 -59.56 10.36 -19.40
N LEU A 61 -59.40 11.38 -18.54
CA LEU A 61 -60.37 11.69 -17.51
C LEU A 61 -61.71 12.19 -18.08
N GLN A 62 -61.68 13.02 -19.14
CA GLN A 62 -62.89 13.53 -19.78
C GLN A 62 -63.70 12.42 -20.48
N ILE A 63 -63.02 11.47 -21.11
CA ILE A 63 -63.62 10.36 -21.85
C ILE A 63 -63.92 9.16 -20.93
N GLN A 64 -63.42 9.18 -19.68
CA GLN A 64 -63.45 8.07 -18.71
C GLN A 64 -62.87 6.75 -19.27
N LYS A 65 -61.90 6.85 -20.19
CA LYS A 65 -61.20 5.70 -20.78
C LYS A 65 -59.72 5.76 -20.41
N PHE A 66 -59.26 4.75 -19.68
CA PHE A 66 -57.89 4.64 -19.17
C PHE A 66 -57.13 3.52 -19.89
N ASP A 67 -56.77 3.78 -21.15
CA ASP A 67 -56.11 2.81 -22.03
C ASP A 67 -54.58 2.75 -21.81
N THR A 68 -53.87 1.94 -22.60
CA THR A 68 -52.39 1.82 -22.55
C THR A 68 -51.67 3.16 -22.75
N ARG A 69 -52.26 4.09 -23.51
CA ARG A 69 -51.74 5.46 -23.71
C ARG A 69 -51.70 6.25 -22.40
N TYR A 70 -52.74 6.15 -21.57
CA TYR A 70 -52.77 6.79 -20.25
C TYR A 70 -51.66 6.27 -19.34
N LEU A 71 -51.46 4.95 -19.30
CA LEU A 71 -50.40 4.35 -18.50
C LEU A 71 -49.00 4.74 -19.00
N GLN A 72 -48.80 4.81 -20.32
CA GLN A 72 -47.54 5.29 -20.91
C GLN A 72 -47.29 6.78 -20.61
N ALA A 73 -48.33 7.61 -20.64
CA ALA A 73 -48.23 9.02 -20.28
C ALA A 73 -47.79 9.20 -18.81
N LEU A 74 -48.36 8.42 -17.88
CA LEU A 74 -47.93 8.41 -16.47
C LEU A 74 -46.48 7.96 -16.31
N ARG A 75 -46.07 6.86 -16.97
CA ARG A 75 -44.68 6.38 -16.92
C ARG A 75 -43.70 7.42 -17.47
N ALA A 76 -44.04 8.09 -18.56
CA ALA A 76 -43.23 9.14 -19.15
C ALA A 76 -43.06 10.34 -18.19
N LEU A 77 -44.13 10.74 -17.48
CA LEU A 77 -44.04 11.81 -16.48
C LEU A 77 -43.18 11.42 -15.27
N VAL A 78 -43.35 10.21 -14.73
CA VAL A 78 -42.54 9.72 -13.60
C VAL A 78 -41.07 9.55 -14.00
N SER A 79 -40.79 9.12 -15.22
CA SER A 79 -39.40 9.04 -15.74
C SER A 79 -38.67 10.39 -15.75
N SER A 80 -39.42 11.50 -15.69
CA SER A 80 -38.90 12.88 -15.66
C SER A 80 -39.02 13.52 -14.28
N GLU A 81 -39.18 12.74 -13.21
CA GLU A 81 -39.47 13.27 -11.87
C GLU A 81 -38.43 14.25 -11.32
N SER A 82 -37.16 14.13 -11.73
CA SER A 82 -36.07 15.02 -11.32
C SER A 82 -36.21 16.42 -11.93
N THR A 83 -36.74 16.54 -13.15
CA THR A 83 -36.84 17.81 -13.89
C THR A 83 -38.24 18.41 -13.92
N ILE A 84 -39.28 17.60 -13.76
CA ILE A 84 -40.67 18.06 -13.84
C ILE A 84 -41.09 18.86 -12.59
N HIS A 85 -41.90 19.91 -12.79
CA HIS A 85 -42.61 20.61 -11.74
C HIS A 85 -44.11 20.36 -11.90
N VAL A 86 -44.73 19.71 -10.93
CA VAL A 86 -46.18 19.48 -10.89
C VAL A 86 -46.83 20.64 -10.15
N ALA A 87 -47.83 21.30 -10.74
CA ALA A 87 -48.56 22.42 -10.14
C ALA A 87 -49.94 21.99 -9.62
N ASP A 88 -50.57 22.82 -8.78
CA ASP A 88 -51.88 22.56 -8.17
C ASP A 88 -52.98 22.10 -9.15
N PRO A 89 -53.13 22.65 -10.38
CA PRO A 89 -54.12 22.14 -11.35
C PRO A 89 -53.85 20.69 -11.80
N GLN A 90 -52.58 20.31 -11.93
CA GLN A 90 -52.16 18.96 -12.30
C GLN A 90 -52.34 18.00 -11.11
N ALA A 91 -52.04 18.45 -9.89
CA ALA A 91 -52.33 17.69 -8.68
C ALA A 91 -53.85 17.45 -8.52
N LYS A 92 -54.68 18.48 -8.76
CA LYS A 92 -56.14 18.35 -8.76
C LYS A 92 -56.62 17.31 -9.78
N LEU A 93 -56.05 17.30 -10.98
CA LEU A 93 -56.34 16.30 -12.02
C LEU A 93 -56.06 14.87 -11.51
N LEU A 94 -54.88 14.64 -10.93
CA LEU A 94 -54.50 13.34 -10.36
C LEU A 94 -55.43 12.91 -9.21
N ILE A 95 -55.76 13.84 -8.31
CA ILE A 95 -56.69 13.58 -7.19
C ILE A 95 -58.08 13.20 -7.73
N SER A 96 -58.56 13.89 -8.76
CA SER A 96 -59.85 13.57 -9.40
C SER A 96 -59.86 12.17 -10.02
N ILE A 97 -58.73 11.73 -10.61
CA ILE A 97 -58.61 10.37 -11.15
C ILE A 97 -58.58 9.34 -10.02
N LEU A 98 -57.82 9.58 -8.94
CA LEU A 98 -57.76 8.68 -7.78
C LEU A 98 -59.10 8.58 -7.03
N ALA A 99 -59.94 9.62 -7.11
CA ALA A 99 -61.26 9.62 -6.46
C ALA A 99 -62.34 8.84 -7.25
N LEU A 100 -62.06 8.38 -8.48
CA LEU A 100 -62.99 7.57 -9.25
C LEU A 100 -63.14 6.18 -8.64
N ARG A 101 -64.37 5.78 -8.33
CA ARG A 101 -64.69 4.47 -7.74
C ARG A 101 -65.29 3.47 -8.73
N ASP A 102 -65.91 3.96 -9.80
CA ASP A 102 -66.70 3.14 -10.73
C ASP A 102 -65.91 2.71 -11.99
N VAL A 103 -64.63 3.08 -12.10
CA VAL A 103 -63.79 2.83 -13.28
C VAL A 103 -62.57 2.01 -12.90
N TYR A 104 -62.29 0.96 -13.66
CA TYR A 104 -61.13 0.09 -13.44
C TYR A 104 -59.87 0.75 -14.00
N LEU A 105 -58.96 1.16 -13.12
CA LEU A 105 -57.63 1.65 -13.48
C LEU A 105 -56.63 0.48 -13.46
N PRO A 106 -55.65 0.42 -14.38
CA PRO A 106 -54.53 -0.50 -14.25
C PRO A 106 -53.82 -0.30 -12.91
N SER A 107 -53.49 -1.39 -12.20
CA SER A 107 -52.98 -1.32 -10.81
C SER A 107 -51.75 -0.42 -10.63
N GLU A 108 -50.87 -0.39 -11.63
CA GLU A 108 -49.66 0.45 -11.65
C GLU A 108 -49.98 1.96 -11.73
N SER A 109 -51.15 2.34 -12.28
CA SER A 109 -51.57 3.74 -12.44
C SER A 109 -51.70 4.45 -11.10
N TYR A 110 -52.21 3.74 -10.08
CA TYR A 110 -52.33 4.28 -8.73
C TYR A 110 -50.96 4.63 -8.16
N THR A 111 -50.00 3.71 -8.23
CA THR A 111 -48.62 3.89 -7.76
C THR A 111 -47.93 5.07 -8.46
N LEU A 112 -48.09 5.20 -9.79
CA LEU A 112 -47.51 6.31 -10.57
C LEU A 112 -48.17 7.66 -10.26
N ALA A 113 -49.50 7.69 -10.06
CA ALA A 113 -50.21 8.90 -9.68
C ALA A 113 -49.80 9.38 -8.28
N LEU A 114 -49.64 8.47 -7.31
CA LEU A 114 -49.10 8.79 -5.99
C LEU A 114 -47.68 9.34 -6.07
N ARG A 115 -46.82 8.75 -6.93
CA ARG A 115 -45.46 9.26 -7.16
C ARG A 115 -45.46 10.69 -7.68
N LEU A 116 -46.35 11.04 -8.60
CA LEU A 116 -46.48 12.42 -9.10
C LEU A 116 -47.04 13.38 -8.04
N LEU A 117 -47.95 12.94 -7.17
CA LEU A 117 -48.40 13.72 -6.02
C LEU A 117 -47.28 13.96 -5.00
N TYR A 118 -46.39 12.99 -4.81
CA TYR A 118 -45.16 13.18 -4.03
C TYR A 118 -44.24 14.23 -4.65
N VAL A 119 -44.02 14.18 -5.97
CA VAL A 119 -43.22 15.19 -6.69
C VAL A 119 -43.85 16.58 -6.54
N TRP A 120 -45.18 16.69 -6.66
CA TRP A 120 -45.92 17.93 -6.41
C TRP A 120 -45.62 18.49 -5.02
N ILE A 121 -45.82 17.70 -3.96
CA ILE A 121 -45.69 18.23 -2.61
C ILE A 121 -44.24 18.61 -2.26
N ARG A 122 -43.25 17.86 -2.76
CA ARG A 122 -41.84 18.13 -2.47
C ARG A 122 -41.27 19.32 -3.23
N LYS A 123 -41.79 19.62 -4.43
CA LYS A 123 -41.34 20.75 -5.25
C LYS A 123 -42.20 22.00 -5.09
N SER A 124 -43.38 21.89 -4.48
CA SER A 124 -44.27 23.04 -4.24
C SER A 124 -43.77 23.91 -3.09
N PHE A 125 -43.76 25.23 -3.31
CA PHE A 125 -43.39 26.20 -2.26
C PHE A 125 -44.50 26.39 -1.21
N ARG A 126 -45.76 26.44 -1.65
CA ARG A 126 -46.96 26.56 -0.80
C ARG A 126 -48.14 25.82 -1.42
N PRO A 127 -48.26 24.50 -1.18
CA PRO A 127 -49.36 23.71 -1.73
C PRO A 127 -50.71 24.13 -1.10
N SER A 128 -51.78 24.10 -1.89
CA SER A 128 -53.14 24.36 -1.40
C SER A 128 -53.56 23.35 -0.33
N GLN A 129 -53.93 23.86 0.86
CA GLN A 129 -54.37 23.02 1.99
C GLN A 129 -55.59 22.16 1.65
N ALA A 130 -56.55 22.73 0.91
CA ALA A 130 -57.76 22.01 0.48
C ALA A 130 -57.41 20.84 -0.46
N LEU A 131 -56.47 21.06 -1.39
CA LEU A 131 -56.03 19.99 -2.30
C LEU A 131 -55.28 18.88 -1.56
N VAL A 132 -54.46 19.21 -0.56
CA VAL A 132 -53.81 18.18 0.28
C VAL A 132 -54.85 17.39 1.07
N GLY A 133 -55.85 18.05 1.67
CA GLY A 133 -56.95 17.37 2.35
C GLY A 133 -57.73 16.43 1.43
N SER A 134 -58.07 16.87 0.21
CA SER A 134 -58.71 16.04 -0.81
C SER A 134 -57.83 14.87 -1.25
N ALA A 135 -56.51 15.09 -1.37
CA ALA A 135 -55.57 14.03 -1.71
C ALA A 135 -55.53 12.93 -0.64
N VAL A 136 -55.45 13.30 0.65
CA VAL A 136 -55.47 12.34 1.77
C VAL A 136 -56.75 11.49 1.75
N GLN A 137 -57.91 12.10 1.48
CA GLN A 137 -59.18 11.36 1.37
C GLN A 137 -59.24 10.45 0.14
N ALA A 138 -58.71 10.89 -1.01
CA ALA A 138 -58.63 10.06 -2.21
C ALA A 138 -57.72 8.84 -1.99
N ILE A 139 -56.54 9.04 -1.38
CA ILE A 139 -55.60 7.94 -1.05
C ILE A 139 -56.27 6.94 -0.11
N ARG A 140 -56.95 7.43 0.94
CA ARG A 140 -57.69 6.57 1.86
C ARG A 140 -58.73 5.72 1.13
N GLY A 141 -59.51 6.33 0.23
CA GLY A 141 -60.50 5.61 -0.57
C GLY A 141 -59.91 4.53 -1.48
N VAL A 142 -58.72 4.77 -2.04
CA VAL A 142 -58.01 3.80 -2.89
C VAL A 142 -57.46 2.63 -2.08
N VAL A 143 -56.91 2.89 -0.89
CA VAL A 143 -56.33 1.83 -0.04
C VAL A 143 -57.41 1.01 0.67
N ASP A 144 -58.55 1.61 1.03
CA ASP A 144 -59.68 0.88 1.63
C ASP A 144 -60.29 -0.15 0.65
N ASP A 145 -60.08 0.00 -0.67
CA ASP A 145 -60.47 -1.00 -1.66
C ASP A 145 -59.43 -2.14 -1.75
N ARG A 146 -59.74 -3.26 -1.07
CA ARG A 146 -58.90 -4.47 -1.05
C ARG A 146 -58.55 -5.04 -2.43
N ARG A 147 -59.26 -4.67 -3.49
CA ARG A 147 -58.95 -5.12 -4.87
C ARG A 147 -57.68 -4.50 -5.43
N ASN A 148 -57.26 -3.35 -4.89
CA ASN A 148 -56.15 -2.55 -5.41
C ASN A 148 -54.88 -2.65 -4.56
N ILE A 149 -54.93 -3.33 -3.41
CA ILE A 149 -53.83 -3.38 -2.45
C ILE A 149 -52.65 -4.16 -3.05
N GLN A 150 -51.57 -3.44 -3.32
CA GLN A 150 -50.28 -3.97 -3.76
C GLN A 150 -49.17 -3.38 -2.87
N PRO A 151 -48.06 -4.10 -2.63
CA PRO A 151 -46.94 -3.61 -1.81
C PRO A 151 -46.45 -2.22 -2.24
N ALA A 152 -46.29 -2.00 -3.56
CA ALA A 152 -45.84 -0.73 -4.11
C ALA A 152 -46.82 0.43 -3.85
N LEU A 153 -48.13 0.15 -3.89
CA LEU A 153 -49.16 1.15 -3.60
C LEU A 153 -49.12 1.57 -2.13
N VAL A 154 -49.01 0.61 -1.21
CA VAL A 154 -48.90 0.87 0.23
C VAL A 154 -47.64 1.69 0.51
N ALA A 155 -46.49 1.30 -0.05
CA ALA A 155 -45.23 2.01 0.13
C ALA A 155 -45.30 3.47 -0.37
N GLN A 156 -45.85 3.71 -1.57
CA GLN A 156 -46.04 5.07 -2.09
C GLN A 156 -47.06 5.88 -1.27
N SER A 157 -48.11 5.24 -0.76
CA SER A 157 -49.10 5.88 0.12
C SER A 157 -48.47 6.34 1.43
N VAL A 158 -47.58 5.53 2.02
CA VAL A 158 -46.78 5.91 3.20
C VAL A 158 -45.84 7.07 2.87
N LEU A 159 -45.13 7.02 1.74
CA LEU A 159 -44.23 8.10 1.33
C LEU A 159 -44.96 9.44 1.17
N VAL A 160 -46.07 9.45 0.42
CA VAL A 160 -46.86 10.66 0.15
C VAL A 160 -47.48 11.21 1.44
N SER A 161 -48.06 10.33 2.28
CA SER A 161 -48.69 10.75 3.55
C SER A 161 -47.68 11.36 4.52
N GLY A 162 -46.47 10.80 4.58
CA GLY A 162 -45.37 11.37 5.37
C GLY A 162 -44.92 12.72 4.82
N ALA A 163 -44.79 12.83 3.49
CA ALA A 163 -44.42 14.08 2.84
C ALA A 163 -45.46 15.19 3.06
N PHE A 164 -46.77 14.86 3.06
CA PHE A 164 -47.83 15.80 3.44
C PHE A 164 -47.65 16.27 4.90
N ALA A 165 -47.44 15.36 5.84
CA ALA A 165 -47.25 15.72 7.25
C ALA A 165 -46.03 16.63 7.51
N CYS A 166 -44.98 16.51 6.68
CA CYS A 166 -43.74 17.29 6.79
C CYS A 166 -43.87 18.74 6.29
N VAL A 167 -44.93 19.10 5.55
CA VAL A 167 -45.05 20.45 4.96
C VAL A 167 -45.28 21.50 6.05
N PRO A 168 -44.39 22.50 6.20
CA PRO A 168 -44.53 23.49 7.29
C PRO A 168 -45.81 24.31 7.21
N SER A 169 -46.25 24.69 5.99
CA SER A 169 -47.38 25.59 5.74
C SER A 169 -48.78 24.98 5.91
N LEU A 170 -48.90 23.68 6.20
CA LEU A 170 -50.19 23.03 6.40
C LEU A 170 -50.71 23.22 7.83
N SER A 171 -52.04 23.27 7.97
CA SER A 171 -52.72 23.31 9.27
C SER A 171 -52.50 22.02 10.07
N GLY A 172 -52.68 22.11 11.40
CA GLY A 172 -52.55 20.96 12.29
C GLY A 172 -53.52 19.83 11.95
N GLU A 173 -54.76 20.13 11.55
CA GLU A 173 -55.77 19.13 11.20
C GLU A 173 -55.40 18.30 9.97
N VAL A 174 -54.92 18.93 8.90
CA VAL A 174 -54.53 18.20 7.67
C VAL A 174 -53.29 17.35 7.93
N LYS A 175 -52.34 17.84 8.75
CA LYS A 175 -51.19 17.06 9.20
C LYS A 175 -51.61 15.86 10.04
N LEU A 176 -52.57 16.03 10.95
CA LEU A 176 -53.13 14.98 11.79
C LEU A 176 -53.78 13.87 10.93
N LEU A 177 -54.61 14.25 9.95
CA LEU A 177 -55.24 13.29 9.03
C LEU A 177 -54.19 12.52 8.20
N SER A 178 -53.13 13.21 7.77
CA SER A 178 -52.03 12.58 7.02
C SER A 178 -51.24 11.58 7.88
N LEU A 179 -50.96 11.94 9.14
CA LEU A 179 -50.28 11.06 10.09
C LEU A 179 -51.14 9.87 10.50
N GLU A 180 -52.45 10.06 10.70
CA GLU A 180 -53.36 8.96 11.03
C GLU A 180 -53.46 7.97 9.87
N LEU A 181 -53.57 8.46 8.63
CA LEU A 181 -53.54 7.59 7.44
C LEU A 181 -52.22 6.80 7.39
N LEU A 182 -51.08 7.47 7.61
CA LEU A 182 -49.77 6.81 7.61
C LEU A 182 -49.63 5.75 8.70
N CYS A 183 -50.01 6.05 9.95
CA CYS A 183 -49.94 5.09 11.04
C CYS A 183 -50.86 3.90 10.78
N ARG A 184 -52.08 4.14 10.28
CA ARG A 184 -53.02 3.08 9.90
C ARG A 184 -52.42 2.14 8.84
N LEU A 185 -51.79 2.69 7.79
CA LEU A 185 -51.12 1.90 6.75
C LEU A 185 -49.99 1.02 7.33
N LEU A 186 -49.20 1.56 8.26
CA LEU A 186 -48.13 0.82 8.94
C LEU A 186 -48.66 -0.20 9.96
N GLU A 187 -49.86 0.01 10.52
CA GLU A 187 -50.48 -0.88 11.50
C GLU A 187 -51.21 -2.05 10.84
N GLU A 188 -51.97 -1.78 9.79
CA GLU A 188 -52.86 -2.75 9.13
C GLU A 188 -52.12 -3.56 8.05
N GLU A 189 -51.20 -2.95 7.29
CA GLU A 189 -50.65 -3.52 6.04
C GLU A 189 -49.11 -3.77 6.10
N TRP A 190 -48.54 -3.94 7.28
CA TRP A 190 -47.08 -4.08 7.46
C TRP A 190 -46.47 -5.34 6.82
N SER A 191 -47.23 -6.44 6.69
CA SER A 191 -46.74 -7.67 6.06
C SER A 191 -46.45 -7.48 4.57
N LEU A 192 -47.25 -6.64 3.89
CA LEU A 192 -47.03 -6.29 2.49
C LEU A 192 -45.76 -5.46 2.29
N VAL A 193 -45.43 -4.60 3.25
CA VAL A 193 -44.17 -3.82 3.24
C VAL A 193 -42.94 -4.73 3.36
N GLY A 194 -43.04 -5.83 4.14
CA GLY A 194 -41.97 -6.81 4.29
C GLY A 194 -41.75 -7.70 3.06
N SER A 195 -42.74 -7.82 2.17
CA SER A 195 -42.70 -8.75 1.02
C SER A 195 -41.73 -8.36 -0.10
N GLN A 196 -41.32 -7.09 -0.20
CA GLN A 196 -40.41 -6.60 -1.24
C GLN A 196 -39.35 -5.66 -0.65
N GLU A 197 -38.11 -6.13 -0.53
CA GLU A 197 -36.99 -5.36 0.07
C GLU A 197 -36.70 -4.04 -0.68
N GLU A 198 -36.95 -3.99 -2.00
CA GLU A 198 -36.75 -2.79 -2.83
C GLU A 198 -37.61 -1.58 -2.40
N LEU A 199 -38.71 -1.83 -1.69
CA LEU A 199 -39.65 -0.79 -1.24
C LEU A 199 -39.32 -0.24 0.16
N VAL A 200 -38.42 -0.88 0.91
CA VAL A 200 -38.02 -0.44 2.25
C VAL A 200 -37.52 1.01 2.27
N PRO A 201 -36.67 1.49 1.33
CA PRO A 201 -36.23 2.90 1.32
C PRO A 201 -37.38 3.89 1.17
N VAL A 202 -38.43 3.53 0.43
CA VAL A 202 -39.62 4.36 0.18
C VAL A 202 -40.42 4.53 1.47
N VAL A 203 -40.65 3.43 2.19
CA VAL A 203 -41.35 3.44 3.47
C VAL A 203 -40.56 4.20 4.53
N LEU A 204 -39.25 3.95 4.64
CA LEU A 204 -38.38 4.64 5.58
C LEU A 204 -38.34 6.15 5.33
N ALA A 205 -38.32 6.59 4.07
CA ALA A 205 -38.40 8.01 3.74
C ALA A 205 -39.74 8.63 4.18
N GLY A 206 -40.87 7.93 3.97
CA GLY A 206 -42.18 8.34 4.47
C GLY A 206 -42.21 8.51 5.99
N ILE A 207 -41.66 7.55 6.73
CA ILE A 207 -41.51 7.63 8.19
C ILE A 207 -40.61 8.82 8.57
N GLY A 208 -39.49 9.03 7.89
CA GLY A 208 -38.60 10.18 8.14
C GLY A 208 -39.29 11.53 8.00
N TYR A 209 -40.04 11.73 6.92
CA TYR A 209 -40.83 12.94 6.72
C TYR A 209 -41.89 13.11 7.81
N ALA A 210 -42.57 12.03 8.21
CA ALA A 210 -43.57 12.06 9.27
C ALA A 210 -42.96 12.41 10.65
N LEU A 211 -41.80 11.84 11.00
CA LEU A 211 -41.06 12.16 12.22
C LEU A 211 -40.65 13.64 12.28
N SER A 212 -40.29 14.20 11.12
CA SER A 212 -39.92 15.61 10.95
C SER A 212 -41.09 16.60 11.06
N SER A 213 -42.34 16.13 11.15
CA SER A 213 -43.51 16.98 11.38
C SER A 213 -43.48 17.66 12.75
N SER A 214 -44.41 18.57 13.03
CA SER A 214 -44.49 19.29 14.31
C SER A 214 -45.47 18.69 15.34
N LEU A 215 -46.14 17.58 15.04
CA LEU A 215 -47.14 16.96 15.92
C LEU A 215 -46.54 15.80 16.72
N ASP A 216 -46.88 15.71 18.01
CA ASP A 216 -46.30 14.72 18.94
C ASP A 216 -47.16 13.45 19.12
N ALA A 217 -48.47 13.54 18.90
CA ALA A 217 -49.43 12.45 19.19
C ALA A 217 -49.10 11.12 18.48
N HIS A 218 -48.53 11.18 17.27
CA HIS A 218 -48.20 10.01 16.46
C HIS A 218 -46.71 9.64 16.54
N TYR A 219 -45.90 10.44 17.22
CA TYR A 219 -44.45 10.31 17.21
C TYR A 219 -43.98 8.95 17.75
N VAL A 220 -44.49 8.55 18.91
CA VAL A 220 -44.14 7.27 19.54
C VAL A 220 -44.63 6.07 18.72
N ARG A 221 -45.81 6.16 18.09
CA ARG A 221 -46.32 5.11 17.17
C ARG A 221 -45.34 4.89 16.02
N LEU A 222 -44.83 5.97 15.41
CA LEU A 222 -43.88 5.87 14.30
C LEU A 222 -42.53 5.26 14.71
N LEU A 223 -42.03 5.62 15.89
CA LEU A 223 -40.83 4.99 16.45
C LEU A 223 -41.05 3.50 16.73
N ASP A 224 -42.23 3.14 17.25
CA ASP A 224 -42.62 1.76 17.48
C ASP A 224 -42.58 0.92 16.19
N PHE A 225 -43.04 1.47 15.06
CA PHE A 225 -42.93 0.82 13.75
C PHE A 225 -41.49 0.73 13.26
N LEU A 226 -40.77 1.87 13.26
CA LEU A 226 -39.41 1.96 12.72
C LEU A 226 -38.45 0.95 13.36
N PHE A 227 -38.57 0.74 14.68
CA PHE A 227 -37.69 -0.17 15.41
C PHE A 227 -38.27 -1.57 15.60
N GLY A 228 -39.59 -1.73 15.55
CA GLY A 228 -40.25 -3.02 15.80
C GLY A 228 -40.46 -3.92 14.59
N ILE A 229 -40.52 -3.35 13.37
CA ILE A 229 -40.89 -4.11 12.16
C ILE A 229 -39.94 -5.28 11.86
N TRP A 230 -38.67 -5.17 12.23
CA TRP A 230 -37.61 -6.15 11.94
C TRP A 230 -37.65 -7.43 12.78
N LEU A 231 -38.49 -7.48 13.82
CA LEU A 231 -38.65 -8.67 14.68
C LEU A 231 -39.89 -9.50 14.33
N LYS A 232 -40.76 -9.02 13.46
CA LYS A 232 -42.00 -9.71 13.08
C LYS A 232 -41.73 -10.81 12.03
N GLU A 233 -42.45 -11.92 12.10
CA GLU A 233 -42.23 -13.09 11.22
C GLU A 233 -42.47 -12.79 9.73
N GLU A 234 -43.42 -11.92 9.39
CA GLU A 234 -43.66 -11.44 8.00
C GLU A 234 -43.02 -10.06 7.73
N GLY A 235 -42.09 -9.62 8.58
CA GLY A 235 -41.36 -8.35 8.41
C GLY A 235 -40.17 -8.48 7.45
N PRO A 236 -39.58 -7.36 7.02
CA PRO A 236 -38.37 -7.38 6.20
C PRO A 236 -37.20 -8.02 6.97
N CYS A 237 -36.43 -8.86 6.29
CA CYS A 237 -35.22 -9.45 6.87
C CYS A 237 -34.18 -8.34 7.14
N GLY A 238 -33.77 -8.23 8.40
CA GLY A 238 -32.74 -7.26 8.79
C GLY A 238 -31.44 -7.52 8.03
N SER A 239 -30.87 -6.45 7.47
CA SER A 239 -29.58 -6.50 6.77
C SER A 239 -28.75 -5.28 7.15
N VAL A 240 -27.47 -5.31 6.77
CA VAL A 240 -26.54 -4.20 7.02
C VAL A 240 -26.96 -2.94 6.26
N THR A 241 -27.45 -3.10 5.04
CA THR A 241 -27.96 -1.98 4.22
C THR A 241 -29.17 -1.36 4.87
N HIS A 242 -30.11 -2.16 5.39
CA HIS A 242 -31.24 -1.67 6.19
C HIS A 242 -30.77 -0.90 7.43
N GLY A 243 -29.77 -1.42 8.14
CA GLY A 243 -29.15 -0.71 9.27
C GLY A 243 -28.59 0.66 8.88
N LEU A 244 -27.85 0.74 7.78
CA LEU A 244 -27.28 1.99 7.26
C LEU A 244 -28.37 3.00 6.86
N MET A 245 -29.47 2.54 6.29
CA MET A 245 -30.62 3.40 5.98
C MET A 245 -31.20 4.01 7.26
N ILE A 246 -31.32 3.25 8.34
CA ILE A 246 -31.79 3.76 9.64
C ILE A 246 -30.81 4.79 10.20
N LEU A 247 -29.50 4.53 10.15
CA LEU A 247 -28.48 5.47 10.59
C LEU A 247 -28.61 6.81 9.86
N HIS A 248 -28.67 6.78 8.53
CA HIS A 248 -28.79 7.96 7.70
C HIS A 248 -30.13 8.69 7.85
N LEU A 249 -31.23 7.95 8.03
CA LEU A 249 -32.54 8.52 8.32
C LEU A 249 -32.53 9.30 9.64
N ILE A 250 -31.99 8.70 10.71
CA ILE A 250 -31.94 9.34 12.03
C ILE A 250 -30.95 10.51 12.03
N GLU A 251 -29.82 10.39 11.33
CA GLU A 251 -28.90 11.52 11.10
C GLU A 251 -29.65 12.70 10.49
N TRP A 252 -30.46 12.46 9.44
CA TRP A 252 -31.23 13.49 8.76
C TRP A 252 -32.32 14.10 9.66
N VAL A 253 -33.13 13.27 10.33
CA VAL A 253 -34.23 13.70 11.21
C VAL A 253 -33.70 14.51 12.40
N VAL A 254 -32.69 13.99 13.11
CA VAL A 254 -32.12 14.65 14.30
C VAL A 254 -31.40 15.95 13.92
N SER A 255 -30.68 15.97 12.79
CA SER A 255 -30.11 17.22 12.26
C SER A 255 -31.20 18.27 11.99
N GLY A 256 -32.38 17.85 11.54
CA GLY A 256 -33.56 18.70 11.39
C GLY A 256 -34.06 19.27 12.72
N TYR A 257 -34.12 18.44 13.77
CA TYR A 257 -34.51 18.89 15.11
C TYR A 257 -33.53 19.89 15.70
N MET A 258 -32.23 19.63 15.56
CA MET A 258 -31.17 20.53 16.02
C MET A 258 -31.23 21.88 15.31
N ARG A 259 -31.47 21.90 13.99
CA ARG A 259 -31.63 23.16 13.23
C ARG A 259 -32.90 23.92 13.58
N SER A 260 -33.97 23.22 13.94
CA SER A 260 -35.28 23.82 14.24
C SER A 260 -35.52 24.04 15.74
N ASN A 261 -34.54 23.71 16.60
CA ASN A 261 -34.64 23.75 18.07
C ASN A 261 -35.84 22.99 18.66
N TYR A 262 -36.18 21.82 18.10
CA TYR A 262 -37.27 20.97 18.62
C TYR A 262 -36.82 20.10 19.80
N VAL A 263 -36.56 20.76 20.94
CA VAL A 263 -36.07 20.14 22.18
C VAL A 263 -36.98 19.00 22.66
N GLY A 264 -38.30 19.19 22.66
CA GLY A 264 -39.25 18.17 23.13
C GLY A 264 -39.13 16.85 22.37
N LYS A 265 -38.93 16.89 21.05
CA LYS A 265 -38.75 15.69 20.22
C LYS A 265 -37.41 15.03 20.46
N MET A 266 -36.36 15.81 20.70
CA MET A 266 -35.04 15.29 21.05
C MET A 266 -35.09 14.55 22.39
N SER A 267 -35.73 15.11 23.41
CA SER A 267 -35.91 14.45 24.71
C SER A 267 -36.82 13.22 24.62
N LEU A 268 -37.91 13.28 23.85
CA LEU A 268 -38.80 12.13 23.64
C LEU A 268 -38.08 10.99 22.93
N PHE A 269 -37.27 11.31 21.91
CA PHE A 269 -36.46 10.31 21.22
C PHE A 269 -35.42 9.67 22.16
N ALA A 270 -34.73 10.47 22.98
CA ALA A 270 -33.79 9.97 23.98
C ALA A 270 -34.46 8.98 24.92
N ASN A 271 -35.60 9.38 25.50
CA ASN A 271 -36.32 8.57 26.47
C ASN A 271 -36.80 7.26 25.83
N GLU A 272 -37.57 7.32 24.74
CA GLU A 272 -38.23 6.15 24.16
C GLU A 272 -37.29 5.16 23.44
N VAL A 273 -36.23 5.65 22.81
CA VAL A 273 -35.35 4.82 21.99
C VAL A 273 -34.04 4.49 22.71
N LEU A 274 -33.46 5.44 23.43
CA LEU A 274 -32.12 5.29 24.00
C LEU A 274 -32.11 4.94 25.48
N GLU A 275 -33.13 5.28 26.26
CA GLU A 275 -33.16 5.02 27.71
C GLU A 275 -34.09 3.87 28.08
N THR A 276 -35.35 3.89 27.61
CA THR A 276 -36.38 2.90 27.97
C THR A 276 -36.68 1.88 26.87
N SER A 277 -35.79 1.76 25.87
CA SER A 277 -35.97 0.93 24.66
C SER A 277 -36.84 -0.31 24.88
N LYS A 278 -37.96 -0.40 24.18
CA LYS A 278 -38.93 -1.48 24.38
C LYS A 278 -38.35 -2.82 23.91
N ALA A 279 -38.70 -3.92 24.59
CA ALA A 279 -38.24 -5.27 24.23
C ALA A 279 -38.63 -5.69 22.79
N LYS A 280 -39.68 -5.08 22.23
CA LYS A 280 -40.13 -5.27 20.85
C LYS A 280 -39.25 -4.56 19.80
N TYR A 281 -38.21 -3.81 20.19
CA TYR A 281 -37.32 -3.13 19.25
C TYR A 281 -36.16 -4.02 18.85
N ALA A 282 -35.84 -4.02 17.55
CA ALA A 282 -34.66 -4.69 17.05
C ALA A 282 -33.40 -3.96 17.51
N VAL A 283 -32.54 -4.70 18.22
CA VAL A 283 -31.33 -4.14 18.86
C VAL A 283 -30.41 -3.47 17.83
N TYR A 284 -30.21 -4.07 16.66
CA TYR A 284 -29.36 -3.49 15.62
C TYR A 284 -29.91 -2.16 15.08
N ALA A 285 -31.23 -2.04 14.94
CA ALA A 285 -31.88 -0.83 14.46
C ALA A 285 -31.70 0.32 15.47
N VAL A 286 -31.84 0.02 16.77
CA VAL A 286 -31.58 0.96 17.86
C VAL A 286 -30.11 1.40 17.88
N SER A 287 -29.16 0.47 17.69
CA SER A 287 -27.73 0.81 17.59
C SER A 287 -27.42 1.73 16.41
N MET A 288 -27.99 1.44 15.23
CA MET A 288 -27.80 2.28 14.04
C MET A 288 -28.41 3.67 14.23
N ALA A 289 -29.57 3.78 14.90
CA ALA A 289 -30.17 5.05 15.26
C ALA A 289 -29.32 5.86 16.25
N ALA A 290 -28.77 5.22 17.29
CA ALA A 290 -27.85 5.87 18.21
C ALA A 290 -26.62 6.42 17.48
N ALA A 291 -26.04 5.66 16.54
CA ALA A 291 -24.94 6.12 15.71
C ALA A 291 -25.30 7.28 14.77
N GLY A 292 -26.49 7.25 14.16
CA GLY A 292 -26.99 8.35 13.32
C GLY A 292 -27.16 9.65 14.11
N LEU A 293 -27.63 9.53 15.35
CA LEU A 293 -27.75 10.66 16.28
C LEU A 293 -26.39 11.23 16.69
N LEU A 294 -25.41 10.38 16.98
CA LEU A 294 -24.05 10.81 17.29
C LEU A 294 -23.42 11.55 16.10
N ARG A 295 -23.61 11.03 14.90
CA ARG A 295 -23.16 11.67 13.66
C ARG A 295 -23.82 13.03 13.44
N ALA A 296 -25.13 13.15 13.66
CA ALA A 296 -25.84 14.43 13.59
C ALA A 296 -25.31 15.44 14.62
N SER A 297 -25.02 14.99 15.85
CA SER A 297 -24.49 15.85 16.92
C SER A 297 -23.08 16.38 16.64
N ALA A 298 -22.29 15.68 15.82
CA ALA A 298 -20.93 16.09 15.47
C ALA A 298 -20.88 17.26 14.47
N ALA A 299 -21.98 17.55 13.77
CA ALA A 299 -22.04 18.54 12.69
C ALA A 299 -21.97 20.03 13.13
N GLY A 300 -21.61 20.31 14.39
CA GLY A 300 -21.26 21.65 14.88
C GLY A 300 -22.32 22.72 14.64
N PHE A 301 -23.41 22.71 15.42
CA PHE A 301 -24.43 23.77 15.35
C PHE A 301 -24.14 24.88 16.36
N SER A 302 -23.90 26.11 15.88
CA SER A 302 -23.74 27.31 16.69
C SER A 302 -25.11 27.79 17.19
N SER A 303 -25.59 27.26 18.32
CA SER A 303 -26.77 27.83 19.00
C SER A 303 -26.61 27.75 20.52
N GLY A 304 -27.28 28.65 21.25
CA GLY A 304 -26.99 29.05 22.64
C GLY A 304 -26.87 27.94 23.70
N ALA A 305 -26.40 28.34 24.90
CA ALA A 305 -25.97 27.44 25.98
C ALA A 305 -26.96 26.32 26.39
N GLN A 306 -28.27 26.57 26.37
CA GLN A 306 -29.29 25.56 26.71
C GLN A 306 -29.37 24.42 25.67
N ASN A 307 -29.20 24.73 24.39
CA ASN A 307 -29.19 23.70 23.34
C ASN A 307 -27.96 22.79 23.45
N PHE A 308 -26.83 23.35 23.87
CA PHE A 308 -25.60 22.57 24.08
C PHE A 308 -25.78 21.51 25.17
N GLU A 309 -26.47 21.84 26.27
CA GLU A 309 -26.73 20.90 27.37
C GLU A 309 -27.69 19.77 26.95
N ILE A 310 -28.71 20.07 26.16
CA ILE A 310 -29.66 19.06 25.67
C ILE A 310 -28.99 18.13 24.66
N VAL A 311 -28.20 18.69 23.74
CA VAL A 311 -27.42 17.91 22.76
C VAL A 311 -26.39 17.03 23.46
N SER A 312 -25.72 17.52 24.51
CA SER A 312 -24.76 16.72 25.27
C SER A 312 -25.44 15.58 26.05
N LYS A 313 -26.59 15.82 26.68
CA LYS A 313 -27.41 14.77 27.30
C LYS A 313 -27.82 13.70 26.29
N LEU A 314 -28.33 14.14 25.13
CA LEU A 314 -28.74 13.25 24.05
C LEU A 314 -27.58 12.38 23.54
N ARG A 315 -26.41 13.00 23.35
CA ARG A 315 -25.16 12.32 22.98
C ARG A 315 -24.78 11.27 24.03
N ASN A 316 -24.80 11.63 25.31
CA ASN A 316 -24.48 10.71 26.41
C ASN A 316 -25.45 9.52 26.46
N SER A 317 -26.75 9.73 26.26
CA SER A 317 -27.73 8.63 26.21
C SER A 317 -27.48 7.70 25.01
N ALA A 318 -27.06 8.24 23.87
CA ALA A 318 -26.70 7.42 22.70
C ALA A 318 -25.42 6.60 22.92
N GLU A 319 -24.37 7.20 23.49
CA GLU A 319 -23.14 6.47 23.83
C GLU A 319 -23.42 5.36 24.87
N LYS A 320 -24.17 5.67 25.93
CA LYS A 320 -24.59 4.67 26.94
C LYS A 320 -25.35 3.51 26.31
N ARG A 321 -26.23 3.78 25.34
CA ARG A 321 -26.98 2.74 24.63
C ARG A 321 -26.07 1.86 23.78
N LEU A 322 -25.08 2.43 23.08
CA LEU A 322 -24.10 1.63 22.33
C LEU A 322 -23.26 0.76 23.28
N VAL A 323 -22.84 1.30 24.42
CA VAL A 323 -22.08 0.56 25.44
C VAL A 323 -22.91 -0.60 26.02
N SER A 324 -24.19 -0.38 26.35
CA SER A 324 -25.04 -1.45 26.92
C SER A 324 -25.28 -2.59 25.92
N VAL A 325 -25.46 -2.28 24.63
CA VAL A 325 -25.56 -3.29 23.57
C VAL A 325 -24.25 -4.05 23.39
N ALA A 326 -23.11 -3.36 23.45
CA ALA A 326 -21.80 -4.00 23.40
C ALA A 326 -21.57 -4.94 24.59
N GLN A 327 -21.98 -4.53 25.80
CA GLN A 327 -21.91 -5.38 26.99
C GLN A 327 -22.72 -6.66 26.81
N LEU A 328 -23.93 -6.57 26.26
CA LEU A 328 -24.77 -7.74 25.95
C LEU A 328 -24.06 -8.72 25.00
N LEU A 329 -23.41 -8.19 23.95
CA LEU A 329 -22.66 -9.01 22.99
C LEU A 329 -21.44 -9.69 23.64
N VAL A 330 -20.73 -8.98 24.51
CA VAL A 330 -19.58 -9.54 25.23
C VAL A 330 -20.00 -10.57 26.29
N SER A 331 -21.14 -10.37 26.96
CA SER A 331 -21.62 -11.27 28.01
C SER A 331 -22.24 -12.56 27.50
N ASN A 332 -22.79 -12.58 26.28
CA ASN A 332 -23.58 -13.70 25.76
C ASN A 332 -22.74 -14.86 25.17
N GLY A 333 -21.41 -14.77 25.11
CA GLY A 333 -20.59 -15.90 24.66
C GLY A 333 -19.22 -15.51 24.10
N ASN A 334 -18.49 -16.53 23.64
CA ASN A 334 -17.12 -16.40 23.14
C ASN A 334 -17.07 -15.41 21.98
N VAL A 335 -16.44 -14.25 22.23
CA VAL A 335 -16.36 -13.06 21.36
C VAL A 335 -15.85 -13.37 19.94
N LEU A 336 -15.28 -14.56 19.68
CA LEU A 336 -14.78 -14.98 18.36
C LEU A 336 -15.76 -15.77 17.49
N VAL A 337 -16.91 -16.24 17.98
CA VAL A 337 -17.87 -17.01 17.15
C VAL A 337 -19.31 -16.56 17.47
N PRO A 338 -20.01 -15.86 16.55
CA PRO A 338 -21.42 -15.57 16.74
C PRO A 338 -22.19 -16.89 16.80
N THR A 339 -22.98 -17.09 17.85
CA THR A 339 -23.73 -18.33 18.03
C THR A 339 -24.99 -18.39 17.17
N THR A 340 -25.47 -17.22 16.71
CA THR A 340 -26.65 -17.09 15.85
C THR A 340 -26.45 -16.11 14.69
N GLN A 341 -27.21 -16.29 13.60
CA GLN A 341 -27.24 -15.37 12.45
C GLN A 341 -27.65 -13.95 12.85
N ARG A 342 -28.49 -13.81 13.88
CA ARG A 342 -28.94 -12.51 14.43
C ARG A 342 -27.82 -11.78 15.18
N GLU A 343 -26.98 -12.50 15.92
CA GLU A 343 -25.78 -11.95 16.56
C GLU A 343 -24.75 -11.48 15.53
N GLY A 344 -24.55 -12.26 14.46
CA GLY A 344 -23.68 -11.87 13.35
C GLY A 344 -24.13 -10.57 12.68
N LEU A 345 -25.43 -10.42 12.37
CA LEU A 345 -25.98 -9.17 11.84
C LEU A 345 -25.80 -7.98 12.80
N LEU A 346 -26.08 -8.20 14.09
CA LEU A 346 -25.93 -7.15 15.09
C LEU A 346 -24.47 -6.67 15.18
N LEU A 347 -23.52 -7.58 15.22
CA LEU A 347 -22.09 -7.27 15.27
C LEU A 347 -21.61 -6.53 14.01
N LYS A 348 -22.09 -6.95 12.83
CA LYS A 348 -21.85 -6.27 11.54
C LYS A 348 -22.35 -4.82 11.53
N CYS A 349 -23.62 -4.62 11.89
CA CYS A 349 -24.23 -3.30 12.01
C CYS A 349 -23.50 -2.44 13.04
N PHE A 350 -23.13 -3.02 14.18
CA PHE A 350 -22.45 -2.32 15.26
C PHE A 350 -21.06 -1.79 14.85
N ALA A 351 -20.26 -2.59 14.15
CA ALA A 351 -18.94 -2.15 13.67
C ALA A 351 -19.04 -1.00 12.66
N ILE A 352 -19.98 -1.09 11.71
CA ILE A 352 -20.27 0.00 10.76
C ILE A 352 -20.79 1.24 11.50
N ALA A 353 -21.66 1.06 12.48
CA ALA A 353 -22.22 2.14 13.28
C ALA A 353 -21.09 2.97 13.91
N LEU A 354 -20.14 2.30 14.57
CA LEU A 354 -18.98 2.94 15.20
C LEU A 354 -18.01 3.57 14.19
N ALA A 355 -17.81 2.95 13.03
CA ALA A 355 -16.99 3.52 11.95
C ALA A 355 -17.59 4.82 11.39
N ARG A 356 -18.93 4.96 11.39
CA ARG A 356 -19.65 6.08 10.77
C ARG A 356 -20.18 7.12 11.76
N CYS A 357 -20.22 6.86 13.07
CA CYS A 357 -20.81 7.79 14.05
C CYS A 357 -19.89 8.92 14.53
N GLY A 358 -18.61 8.90 14.13
CA GLY A 358 -17.60 9.85 14.60
C GLY A 358 -16.96 9.44 15.94
N SER A 359 -16.36 10.40 16.65
CA SER A 359 -15.73 10.13 17.94
C SER A 359 -16.74 9.63 18.97
N VAL A 360 -16.40 8.59 19.72
CA VAL A 360 -17.18 8.04 20.84
C VAL A 360 -16.26 7.94 22.05
N SER A 361 -16.80 8.12 23.25
CA SER A 361 -16.03 7.91 24.48
C SER A 361 -15.41 6.50 24.53
N PRO A 362 -14.20 6.37 25.08
CA PRO A 362 -13.52 5.08 25.14
C PRO A 362 -14.23 4.14 26.10
N SER A 363 -14.48 2.91 25.66
CA SER A 363 -15.16 1.92 26.49
C SER A 363 -14.73 0.50 26.11
N ALA A 364 -14.44 -0.32 27.12
CA ALA A 364 -13.89 -1.66 26.94
C ALA A 364 -14.81 -2.62 26.14
N PRO A 365 -16.13 -2.66 26.39
CA PRO A 365 -17.04 -3.45 25.56
C PRO A 365 -17.05 -3.02 24.09
N LEU A 366 -16.97 -1.71 23.80
CA LEU A 366 -16.92 -1.21 22.41
C LEU A 366 -15.67 -1.73 21.70
N LEU A 367 -14.52 -1.67 22.38
CA LEU A 367 -13.24 -2.15 21.86
C LEU A 367 -13.27 -3.65 21.54
N LEU A 368 -13.79 -4.47 22.47
CA LEU A 368 -13.89 -5.92 22.30
C LEU A 368 -14.85 -6.30 21.16
N CYS A 369 -15.99 -5.62 21.04
CA CYS A 369 -16.91 -5.83 19.92
C CYS A 369 -16.30 -5.41 18.57
N LEU A 370 -15.52 -4.33 18.52
CA LEU A 370 -14.82 -3.94 17.29
C LEU A 370 -13.76 -4.95 16.88
N ALA A 371 -12.95 -5.43 17.84
CA ALA A 371 -11.97 -6.49 17.60
C ALA A 371 -12.65 -7.75 17.06
N SER A 372 -13.72 -8.20 17.74
CA SER A 372 -14.55 -9.32 17.31
C SER A 372 -15.09 -9.17 15.89
N ALA A 373 -15.70 -8.02 15.60
CA ALA A 373 -16.30 -7.77 14.29
C ALA A 373 -15.24 -7.80 13.20
N LEU A 374 -14.08 -7.16 13.42
CA LEU A 374 -12.97 -7.16 12.47
C LEU A 374 -12.49 -8.59 12.18
N LEU A 375 -12.22 -9.37 13.22
CA LEU A 375 -11.62 -10.70 13.10
C LEU A 375 -12.60 -11.79 12.63
N THR A 376 -13.92 -11.59 12.75
CA THR A 376 -14.92 -12.63 12.47
C THR A 376 -15.92 -12.28 11.37
N GLN A 377 -16.26 -10.99 11.21
CA GLN A 377 -17.28 -10.54 10.26
C GLN A 377 -16.69 -9.79 9.08
N VAL A 378 -15.70 -8.91 9.31
CA VAL A 378 -15.04 -8.10 8.27
C VAL A 378 -14.01 -8.95 7.53
N PHE A 379 -13.19 -9.69 8.28
CA PHE A 379 -12.22 -10.65 7.75
C PHE A 379 -12.59 -12.06 8.20
N PRO A 380 -13.64 -12.69 7.62
CA PRO A 380 -14.16 -13.98 8.06
C PRO A 380 -13.26 -15.17 7.68
N LEU A 381 -11.94 -14.95 7.57
CA LEU A 381 -10.91 -15.90 7.10
C LEU A 381 -10.99 -17.25 7.83
N GLY A 382 -11.18 -17.23 9.15
CA GLY A 382 -11.37 -18.47 9.92
C GLY A 382 -12.56 -19.31 9.44
N GLN A 383 -13.71 -18.68 9.17
CA GLN A 383 -14.91 -19.37 8.66
C GLN A 383 -14.71 -19.84 7.22
N ILE A 384 -14.04 -19.02 6.38
CA ILE A 384 -13.67 -19.38 5.01
C ILE A 384 -12.88 -20.68 5.06
N TYR A 385 -11.79 -20.67 5.81
CA TYR A 385 -10.83 -21.76 5.86
C TYR A 385 -11.41 -23.03 6.52
N GLU A 386 -12.16 -22.89 7.61
CA GLU A 386 -12.82 -24.02 8.25
C GLU A 386 -13.83 -24.72 7.32
N SER A 387 -14.51 -23.96 6.46
CA SER A 387 -15.42 -24.53 5.45
C SER A 387 -14.67 -25.45 4.46
N PHE A 388 -13.41 -25.14 4.14
CA PHE A 388 -12.55 -25.99 3.30
C PHE A 388 -12.05 -27.22 4.05
N CYS A 389 -11.59 -27.06 5.29
CA CYS A 389 -11.11 -28.17 6.11
C CYS A 389 -12.20 -29.23 6.37
N LYS A 390 -13.45 -28.82 6.61
CA LYS A 390 -14.57 -29.75 6.89
C LYS A 390 -15.09 -30.51 5.67
N ALA A 391 -14.89 -29.99 4.45
CA ALA A 391 -15.54 -30.54 3.25
C ALA A 391 -14.77 -31.65 2.53
N SER A 392 -13.62 -32.08 3.04
CA SER A 392 -12.83 -33.22 2.52
C SER A 392 -12.70 -33.23 0.98
N GLY A 393 -12.55 -32.05 0.37
CA GLY A 393 -12.34 -31.87 -1.08
C GLY A 393 -13.45 -32.38 -2.02
N LYS A 394 -14.63 -32.79 -1.52
CA LYS A 394 -15.72 -33.35 -2.35
C LYS A 394 -16.97 -32.47 -2.48
N GLY A 395 -17.02 -31.36 -1.75
CA GLY A 395 -18.12 -30.41 -1.85
C GLY A 395 -18.02 -29.53 -3.11
N PRO A 396 -19.14 -29.08 -3.70
CA PRO A 396 -19.11 -28.15 -4.82
C PRO A 396 -18.43 -26.83 -4.40
N ILE A 397 -17.45 -26.38 -5.19
CA ILE A 397 -16.64 -25.18 -4.93
C ILE A 397 -17.41 -23.90 -5.27
N GLY A 398 -18.30 -23.96 -6.28
CA GLY A 398 -19.06 -22.82 -6.80
C GLY A 398 -19.78 -21.96 -5.74
N PRO A 399 -20.56 -22.54 -4.80
CA PRO A 399 -21.23 -21.77 -3.75
C PRO A 399 -20.28 -20.95 -2.87
N ARG A 400 -19.05 -21.44 -2.65
CA ARG A 400 -18.05 -20.76 -1.82
C ARG A 400 -17.42 -19.59 -2.55
N LEU A 401 -17.12 -19.76 -3.83
CA LEU A 401 -16.62 -18.67 -4.67
C LEU A 401 -17.62 -17.52 -4.76
N ILE A 402 -18.91 -17.84 -4.92
CA ILE A 402 -19.99 -16.84 -4.93
C ILE A 402 -20.00 -16.10 -3.59
N TRP A 403 -19.98 -16.81 -2.48
CA TRP A 403 -19.99 -16.21 -1.15
C TRP A 403 -18.78 -15.29 -0.88
N VAL A 404 -17.55 -15.69 -1.25
CA VAL A 404 -16.35 -14.83 -1.08
C VAL A 404 -16.46 -13.58 -1.95
N ARG A 405 -16.94 -13.71 -3.20
CA ARG A 405 -17.11 -12.58 -4.11
C ARG A 405 -18.20 -11.61 -3.64
N GLU A 406 -19.31 -12.14 -3.11
CA GLU A 406 -20.35 -11.34 -2.48
C GLU A 406 -19.78 -10.55 -1.31
N HIS A 407 -18.98 -11.18 -0.44
CA HIS A 407 -18.31 -10.51 0.68
C HIS A 407 -17.36 -9.39 0.25
N LEU A 408 -16.55 -9.61 -0.79
CA LEU A 408 -15.68 -8.56 -1.35
C LEU A 408 -16.47 -7.35 -1.89
N SER A 409 -17.70 -7.58 -2.35
CA SER A 409 -18.60 -6.54 -2.83
C SER A 409 -19.40 -5.85 -1.73
N ASP A 410 -19.47 -6.46 -0.54
CA ASP A 410 -20.25 -6.01 0.61
C ASP A 410 -19.70 -4.70 1.19
N VAL A 411 -20.60 -3.90 1.75
CA VAL A 411 -20.28 -2.60 2.37
C VAL A 411 -19.34 -2.78 3.56
N ILE A 412 -19.49 -3.88 4.31
CA ILE A 412 -18.62 -4.18 5.46
C ILE A 412 -17.15 -4.24 5.05
N PHE A 413 -16.84 -4.95 3.97
CA PHE A 413 -15.47 -5.12 3.51
C PHE A 413 -14.91 -3.80 2.95
N LYS A 414 -15.71 -3.06 2.18
CA LYS A 414 -15.34 -1.74 1.64
C LYS A 414 -15.03 -0.71 2.74
N GLU A 415 -15.67 -0.82 3.88
CA GLU A 415 -15.50 0.07 5.04
C GLU A 415 -14.49 -0.46 6.08
N SER A 416 -13.80 -1.55 5.78
CA SER A 416 -12.83 -2.20 6.69
C SER A 416 -11.79 -1.22 7.26
N GLY A 417 -11.24 -0.34 6.43
CA GLY A 417 -10.28 0.68 6.86
C GLY A 417 -10.86 1.68 7.87
N ALA A 418 -12.10 2.12 7.68
CA ALA A 418 -12.78 3.02 8.62
C ALA A 418 -13.06 2.33 9.97
N MET A 419 -13.43 1.05 9.93
CA MET A 419 -13.60 0.23 11.13
C MET A 419 -12.28 0.04 11.87
N THR A 420 -11.19 -0.26 11.16
CA THR A 420 -9.83 -0.33 11.74
C THR A 420 -9.44 0.99 12.38
N GLY A 421 -9.74 2.13 11.75
CA GLY A 421 -9.51 3.46 12.33
C GLY A 421 -10.28 3.66 13.64
N ALA A 422 -11.58 3.35 13.66
CA ALA A 422 -12.41 3.44 14.87
C ALA A 422 -11.89 2.51 16.00
N PHE A 423 -11.46 1.30 15.64
CA PHE A 423 -10.85 0.34 16.54
C PHE A 423 -9.54 0.86 17.15
N CYS A 424 -8.63 1.41 16.33
CA CYS A 424 -7.37 1.99 16.81
C CYS A 424 -7.62 3.21 17.72
N ASN A 425 -8.64 4.02 17.43
CA ASN A 425 -9.02 5.16 18.27
C ASN A 425 -9.53 4.71 19.65
N GLN A 426 -10.35 3.65 19.71
CA GLN A 426 -10.78 3.06 20.99
C GLN A 426 -9.61 2.44 21.74
N TYR A 427 -8.68 1.77 21.05
CA TYR A 427 -7.47 1.19 21.64
C TYR A 427 -6.57 2.26 22.27
N ALA A 428 -6.38 3.39 21.58
CA ALA A 428 -5.52 4.48 22.04
C ALA A 428 -5.94 5.08 23.38
N SER A 429 -7.20 4.96 23.76
CA SER A 429 -7.74 5.47 25.04
C SER A 429 -8.20 4.37 26.00
N ALA A 430 -7.93 3.09 25.69
CA ALA A 430 -8.31 1.95 26.53
C ALA A 430 -7.38 1.74 27.73
N SER A 431 -7.89 1.08 28.77
CA SER A 431 -7.08 0.66 29.92
C SER A 431 -6.13 -0.48 29.56
N GLU A 432 -5.05 -0.59 30.33
CA GLU A 432 -3.95 -1.51 30.08
C GLU A 432 -4.38 -2.99 29.96
N GLY A 433 -5.31 -3.45 30.81
CA GLY A 433 -5.83 -4.81 30.77
C GLY A 433 -6.64 -5.12 29.51
N ASN A 434 -7.45 -4.16 29.05
CA ASN A 434 -8.24 -4.34 27.81
C ASN A 434 -7.36 -4.28 26.56
N ARG A 435 -6.31 -3.44 26.58
CA ARG A 435 -5.30 -3.45 25.51
C ARG A 435 -4.63 -4.81 25.37
N TYR A 436 -4.25 -5.43 26.50
CA TYR A 436 -3.63 -6.76 26.49
C TYR A 436 -4.51 -7.85 25.87
N ILE A 437 -5.81 -7.87 26.23
CA ILE A 437 -6.77 -8.84 25.68
C ILE A 437 -6.84 -8.71 24.15
N VAL A 438 -7.00 -7.47 23.66
CA VAL A 438 -7.20 -7.17 22.25
C VAL A 438 -5.92 -7.40 21.44
N GLU A 439 -4.77 -7.03 21.99
CA GLU A 439 -3.45 -7.35 21.41
C GLU A 439 -3.34 -8.85 21.16
N ASN A 440 -3.59 -9.69 22.18
CA ASN A 440 -3.53 -11.15 22.01
C ASN A 440 -4.55 -11.67 20.98
N MET A 441 -5.77 -11.13 20.93
CA MET A 441 -6.74 -11.49 19.88
C MET A 441 -6.19 -11.27 18.47
N ILE A 442 -5.48 -10.15 18.23
CA ILE A 442 -4.88 -9.84 16.93
C ILE A 442 -3.67 -10.73 16.64
N TRP A 443 -2.82 -10.98 17.64
CA TRP A 443 -1.64 -11.85 17.48
C TRP A 443 -2.04 -13.30 17.21
N ASP A 444 -3.03 -13.82 17.94
CA ASP A 444 -3.59 -15.16 17.74
C ASP A 444 -4.27 -15.27 16.36
N PHE A 445 -4.96 -14.22 15.92
CA PHE A 445 -5.52 -14.15 14.57
C PHE A 445 -4.42 -14.28 13.50
N CYS A 446 -3.29 -13.59 13.65
CA CYS A 446 -2.18 -13.68 12.70
C CYS A 446 -1.61 -15.10 12.62
N GLN A 447 -1.43 -15.76 13.77
CA GLN A 447 -0.95 -17.14 13.82
C GLN A 447 -1.93 -18.12 13.15
N ASN A 448 -3.23 -17.99 13.46
CA ASN A 448 -4.27 -18.82 12.87
C ASN A 448 -4.38 -18.60 11.35
N LEU A 449 -4.33 -17.34 10.91
CA LEU A 449 -4.32 -16.98 9.50
C LEU A 449 -3.17 -17.67 8.76
N TYR A 450 -1.96 -17.62 9.31
CA TYR A 450 -0.80 -18.30 8.74
C TYR A 450 -1.01 -19.81 8.58
N LEU A 451 -1.40 -20.49 9.68
CA LEU A 451 -1.56 -21.94 9.70
C LEU A 451 -2.63 -22.41 8.70
N GLN A 452 -3.79 -21.75 8.72
CA GLN A 452 -4.93 -22.12 7.87
C GLN A 452 -4.71 -21.75 6.40
N HIS A 453 -4.14 -20.57 6.13
CA HIS A 453 -3.87 -20.14 4.76
C HIS A 453 -2.81 -21.00 4.10
N ARG A 454 -1.72 -21.35 4.80
CA ARG A 454 -0.69 -22.26 4.28
C ARG A 454 -1.29 -23.58 3.79
N GLN A 455 -2.16 -24.19 4.59
CA GLN A 455 -2.82 -25.45 4.22
C GLN A 455 -3.70 -25.31 2.97
N ILE A 456 -4.43 -24.21 2.86
CA ILE A 456 -5.38 -23.99 1.76
C ILE A 456 -4.69 -23.54 0.48
N ALA A 457 -3.63 -22.73 0.58
CA ALA A 457 -2.79 -22.36 -0.54
C ALA A 457 -2.17 -23.61 -1.19
N LEU A 458 -1.70 -24.58 -0.40
CA LEU A 458 -1.17 -25.85 -0.92
C LEU A 458 -2.24 -26.71 -1.64
N VAL A 459 -3.51 -26.59 -1.26
CA VAL A 459 -4.62 -27.38 -1.84
C VAL A 459 -5.21 -26.71 -3.09
N LEU A 460 -5.39 -25.39 -3.07
CA LEU A 460 -6.09 -24.66 -4.14
C LEU A 460 -5.16 -24.24 -5.28
N ARG A 461 -3.87 -24.07 -5.02
CA ARG A 461 -2.91 -23.58 -6.02
C ARG A 461 -2.80 -24.54 -7.20
N GLY A 462 -2.96 -24.01 -8.41
CA GLY A 462 -2.98 -24.77 -9.66
C GLY A 462 -4.29 -25.55 -9.91
N VAL A 463 -5.25 -25.48 -8.98
CA VAL A 463 -6.59 -26.07 -9.12
C VAL A 463 -7.64 -24.98 -9.31
N GLU A 464 -7.67 -23.98 -8.41
CA GLU A 464 -8.68 -22.91 -8.36
C GLU A 464 -8.03 -21.56 -7.99
N ASP A 465 -7.12 -21.08 -8.82
CA ASP A 465 -6.34 -19.86 -8.57
C ASP A 465 -7.22 -18.60 -8.43
N THR A 466 -8.39 -18.56 -9.09
CA THR A 466 -9.31 -17.43 -8.95
C THR A 466 -9.93 -17.33 -7.56
N LEU A 467 -10.25 -18.47 -6.94
CA LEU A 467 -10.79 -18.51 -5.59
C LEU A 467 -9.70 -18.17 -4.58
N LEU A 468 -8.50 -18.71 -4.76
CA LEU A 468 -7.35 -18.39 -3.92
C LEU A 468 -7.07 -16.88 -3.96
N GLY A 469 -7.03 -16.28 -5.15
CA GLY A 469 -6.82 -14.83 -5.30
C GLY A 469 -7.94 -13.98 -4.68
N ASP A 470 -9.20 -14.41 -4.72
CA ASP A 470 -10.29 -13.71 -4.05
C ASP A 470 -10.19 -13.81 -2.51
N ILE A 471 -9.72 -14.94 -1.98
CA ILE A 471 -9.44 -15.09 -0.53
C ILE A 471 -8.21 -14.26 -0.12
N GLU A 472 -7.16 -14.24 -0.94
CA GLU A 472 -5.94 -13.46 -0.70
C GLU A 472 -6.26 -11.96 -0.61
N LYS A 473 -7.19 -11.41 -1.40
CA LYS A 473 -7.64 -10.00 -1.24
C LYS A 473 -8.21 -9.69 0.15
N VAL A 474 -8.94 -10.63 0.75
CA VAL A 474 -9.45 -10.47 2.12
C VAL A 474 -8.29 -10.51 3.11
N ALA A 475 -7.34 -11.42 2.91
CA ALA A 475 -6.14 -11.55 3.75
C ALA A 475 -5.20 -10.35 3.64
N GLU A 476 -4.98 -9.79 2.45
CA GLU A 476 -4.23 -8.55 2.21
C GLU A 476 -4.84 -7.36 2.96
N SER A 477 -6.18 -7.25 2.94
CA SER A 477 -6.87 -6.20 3.69
C SER A 477 -6.74 -6.39 5.21
N SER A 478 -6.74 -7.64 5.68
CA SER A 478 -6.46 -7.95 7.09
C SER A 478 -5.01 -7.66 7.47
N PHE A 479 -4.05 -7.86 6.55
CA PHE A 479 -2.64 -7.47 6.73
C PHE A 479 -2.51 -5.96 6.94
N LEU A 480 -3.20 -5.14 6.15
CA LEU A 480 -3.22 -3.68 6.36
C LEU A 480 -3.76 -3.31 7.74
N MET A 481 -4.82 -3.98 8.20
CA MET A 481 -5.36 -3.79 9.55
C MET A 481 -4.33 -4.12 10.63
N VAL A 482 -3.62 -5.25 10.50
CA VAL A 482 -2.57 -5.67 11.45
C VAL A 482 -1.42 -4.65 11.50
N VAL A 483 -0.99 -4.13 10.35
CA VAL A 483 0.09 -3.12 10.28
C VAL A 483 -0.32 -1.82 10.96
N VAL A 484 -1.52 -1.31 10.64
CA VAL A 484 -2.04 -0.07 11.26
C VAL A 484 -2.24 -0.26 12.76
N PHE A 485 -2.74 -1.41 13.20
CA PHE A 485 -2.88 -1.73 14.61
C PHE A 485 -1.52 -1.81 15.32
N ALA A 486 -0.55 -2.52 14.76
CA ALA A 486 0.80 -2.63 15.35
C ALA A 486 1.47 -1.25 15.48
N LEU A 487 1.29 -0.35 14.50
CA LEU A 487 1.74 1.04 14.62
C LEU A 487 1.00 1.81 15.73
N ALA A 488 -0.30 1.56 15.91
CA ALA A 488 -1.05 2.14 17.02
C ALA A 488 -0.55 1.63 18.39
N VAL A 489 -0.16 0.35 18.48
CA VAL A 489 0.46 -0.25 19.68
C VAL A 489 1.80 0.43 20.00
N THR A 490 2.70 0.55 19.02
CA THR A 490 4.03 1.15 19.27
C THR A 490 3.94 2.63 19.66
N LYS A 491 2.98 3.38 19.10
CA LYS A 491 2.72 4.77 19.50
C LYS A 491 2.33 4.92 20.97
N GLN A 492 1.72 3.91 21.59
CA GLN A 492 1.38 3.94 23.02
C GLN A 492 2.61 3.83 23.93
N TRP A 493 3.74 3.34 23.42
CA TRP A 493 4.98 3.20 24.22
C TRP A 493 5.62 4.54 24.60
N LEU A 494 5.27 5.62 23.89
CA LEU A 494 5.65 6.99 24.24
C LEU A 494 5.00 7.46 25.55
N SER A 495 3.96 6.77 26.03
CA SER A 495 3.37 7.03 27.34
C SER A 495 4.20 6.35 28.44
N PRO A 496 4.46 7.03 29.57
CA PRO A 496 5.27 6.49 30.68
C PRO A 496 4.58 5.36 31.47
N ILE A 497 3.39 4.92 31.02
CA ILE A 497 2.50 4.00 31.75
C ILE A 497 2.90 2.53 31.47
N VAL A 498 3.53 2.25 30.33
CA VAL A 498 3.84 0.87 29.90
C VAL A 498 5.21 0.43 30.44
N SER A 499 5.27 -0.71 31.13
CA SER A 499 6.54 -1.28 31.62
C SER A 499 7.45 -1.70 30.47
N GLU A 500 8.78 -1.61 30.67
CA GLU A 500 9.77 -2.01 29.66
C GLU A 500 9.69 -3.52 29.33
N GLU A 501 9.44 -4.36 30.34
CA GLU A 501 9.23 -5.80 30.13
C GLU A 501 8.06 -6.09 29.18
N ARG A 502 6.96 -5.34 29.31
CA ARG A 502 5.82 -5.48 28.43
C ARG A 502 6.12 -4.99 27.01
N LYS A 503 6.84 -3.88 26.86
CA LYS A 503 7.26 -3.39 25.53
C LYS A 503 8.11 -4.43 24.82
N MET A 504 9.01 -5.09 25.55
CA MET A 504 9.85 -6.18 25.04
C MET A 504 9.03 -7.42 24.62
N GLU A 505 8.08 -7.87 25.45
CA GLU A 505 7.21 -9.00 25.12
C GLU A 505 6.34 -8.69 23.89
N THR A 506 5.68 -7.53 23.87
CA THR A 506 4.86 -7.07 22.74
C THR A 506 5.71 -6.90 21.47
N SER A 507 6.97 -6.49 21.60
CA SER A 507 7.91 -6.39 20.47
C SER A 507 8.11 -7.74 19.78
N VAL A 508 8.39 -8.79 20.56
CA VAL A 508 8.53 -10.16 20.02
C VAL A 508 7.21 -10.60 19.38
N LYS A 509 6.07 -10.39 20.04
CA LYS A 509 4.74 -10.73 19.50
C LYS A 509 4.44 -10.03 18.16
N ILE A 510 4.82 -8.76 18.00
CA ILE A 510 4.66 -8.02 16.73
C ILE A 510 5.53 -8.64 15.63
N LEU A 511 6.81 -8.92 15.89
CA LEU A 511 7.70 -9.53 14.88
C LEU A 511 7.21 -10.93 14.47
N VAL A 512 6.76 -11.74 15.44
CA VAL A 512 6.17 -13.06 15.14
C VAL A 512 4.92 -12.89 14.30
N SER A 513 4.03 -11.96 14.65
CA SER A 513 2.80 -11.69 13.90
C SER A 513 3.10 -11.20 12.48
N PHE A 514 4.07 -10.31 12.30
CA PHE A 514 4.52 -9.86 10.97
C PHE A 514 5.11 -11.00 10.15
N SER A 515 5.85 -11.93 10.77
CA SER A 515 6.33 -13.14 10.09
C SER A 515 5.18 -14.00 9.56
N CYS A 516 4.06 -14.07 10.28
CA CYS A 516 2.88 -14.85 9.90
C CYS A 516 2.13 -14.25 8.69
N VAL A 517 2.20 -12.94 8.50
CA VAL A 517 1.47 -12.21 7.44
C VAL A 517 2.37 -11.71 6.30
N GLU A 518 3.68 -11.96 6.35
CA GLU A 518 4.66 -11.47 5.34
C GLU A 518 4.31 -11.91 3.92
N TYR A 519 3.66 -13.06 3.74
CA TYR A 519 3.23 -13.55 2.43
C TYR A 519 2.32 -12.53 1.69
N PHE A 520 1.43 -11.85 2.42
CA PHE A 520 0.48 -10.88 1.85
C PHE A 520 1.10 -9.51 1.57
N ARG A 521 2.40 -9.34 1.81
CA ARG A 521 3.11 -8.07 1.63
C ARG A 521 3.49 -7.87 0.16
N HIS A 522 2.52 -7.46 -0.64
CA HIS A 522 2.73 -7.12 -2.06
C HIS A 522 3.08 -5.63 -2.28
N ILE A 523 2.85 -4.78 -1.26
CA ILE A 523 3.07 -3.32 -1.32
C ILE A 523 4.08 -2.89 -0.25
N ARG A 524 4.96 -1.94 -0.58
CA ARG A 524 5.84 -1.29 0.41
C ARG A 524 5.01 -0.28 1.21
N LEU A 525 4.81 -0.55 2.50
CA LEU A 525 4.15 0.35 3.44
C LEU A 525 5.21 1.00 4.36
N PRO A 526 5.30 2.33 4.43
CA PRO A 526 6.21 3.01 5.36
C PRO A 526 5.89 2.66 6.82
N GLU A 527 4.62 2.54 7.17
CA GLU A 527 4.13 2.19 8.50
C GLU A 527 4.70 0.84 8.96
N TYR A 528 4.70 -0.16 8.08
CA TYR A 528 5.28 -1.47 8.36
C TYR A 528 6.78 -1.37 8.68
N MET A 529 7.54 -0.62 7.87
CA MET A 529 8.99 -0.49 8.06
C MET A 529 9.33 0.32 9.31
N GLU A 530 8.55 1.35 9.62
CA GLU A 530 8.66 2.13 10.85
C GLU A 530 8.44 1.25 12.08
N THR A 531 7.34 0.48 12.10
CA THR A 531 7.05 -0.46 13.20
C THR A 531 8.15 -1.50 13.34
N VAL A 532 8.64 -2.11 12.25
CA VAL A 532 9.73 -3.09 12.32
C VAL A 532 11.00 -2.47 12.93
N ARG A 533 11.38 -1.25 12.53
CA ARG A 533 12.58 -0.58 13.07
C ARG A 533 12.45 -0.27 14.56
N GLU A 534 11.31 0.28 14.98
CA GLU A 534 11.06 0.61 16.39
C GLU A 534 11.01 -0.66 17.27
N VAL A 535 10.44 -1.74 16.77
CA VAL A 535 10.35 -3.00 17.52
C VAL A 535 11.73 -3.68 17.62
N ILE A 536 12.53 -3.63 16.54
CA ILE A 536 13.89 -4.19 16.53
C ILE A 536 14.81 -3.45 17.51
N SER A 537 14.74 -2.12 17.59
CA SER A 537 15.58 -1.35 18.51
C SER A 537 15.37 -1.81 19.96
N ARG A 538 14.14 -2.15 20.35
CA ARG A 538 13.82 -2.73 21.67
C ARG A 538 14.34 -4.14 21.86
N VAL A 539 14.23 -5.00 20.85
CA VAL A 539 14.76 -6.38 20.92
C VAL A 539 16.29 -6.38 21.05
N GLN A 540 16.98 -5.36 20.52
CA GLN A 540 18.43 -5.20 20.65
C GLN A 540 18.89 -4.79 22.06
N GLU A 541 17.98 -4.34 22.93
CA GLU A 541 18.28 -3.94 24.31
C GLU A 541 18.47 -5.14 25.25
N ASN A 542 17.86 -6.30 24.95
CA ASN A 542 17.84 -7.47 25.85
C ASN A 542 18.07 -8.80 25.12
N ASP A 543 19.14 -9.51 25.51
CA ASP A 543 19.53 -10.83 24.97
C ASP A 543 18.39 -11.87 25.03
N ALA A 544 17.64 -11.93 26.13
CA ALA A 544 16.56 -12.91 26.31
C ALA A 544 15.42 -12.70 25.29
N THR A 545 15.14 -11.45 24.93
CA THR A 545 14.11 -11.10 23.94
C THR A 545 14.55 -11.46 22.53
N CYS A 546 15.83 -11.26 22.21
CA CYS A 546 16.42 -11.69 20.94
C CYS A 546 16.38 -13.22 20.80
N VAL A 547 16.69 -13.96 21.87
CA VAL A 547 16.60 -15.43 21.89
C VAL A 547 15.15 -15.87 21.71
N SER A 548 14.21 -15.29 22.47
CA SER A 548 12.77 -15.60 22.35
C SER A 548 12.23 -15.37 20.94
N PHE A 549 12.63 -14.28 20.27
CA PHE A 549 12.28 -14.04 18.87
C PHE A 549 12.87 -15.11 17.95
N VAL A 550 14.13 -15.48 18.09
CA VAL A 550 14.76 -16.51 17.25
C VAL A 550 14.13 -17.89 17.48
N GLU A 551 13.78 -18.23 18.72
CA GLU A 551 13.12 -19.49 19.05
C GLU A 551 11.70 -19.62 18.49
N SER A 552 11.08 -18.53 18.04
CA SER A 552 9.79 -18.54 17.37
C SER A 552 9.83 -18.99 15.90
N ILE A 553 11.03 -19.19 15.33
CA ILE A 553 11.22 -19.71 13.97
C ILE A 553 10.58 -21.11 13.88
N PRO A 554 9.82 -21.41 12.80
CA PRO A 554 9.28 -22.74 12.58
C PRO A 554 10.37 -23.82 12.62
N ALA A 555 10.13 -24.89 13.39
CA ALA A 555 11.09 -25.97 13.54
C ALA A 555 11.45 -26.63 12.20
N TYR A 556 12.67 -27.15 12.08
CA TYR A 556 13.16 -27.80 10.85
C TYR A 556 12.25 -28.96 10.37
N ASP A 557 11.67 -29.72 11.29
CA ASP A 557 10.70 -30.78 10.97
C ASP A 557 9.48 -30.23 10.20
N SER A 558 9.03 -29.01 10.49
CA SER A 558 7.91 -28.37 9.79
C SER A 558 8.26 -27.93 8.36
N LEU A 559 9.56 -27.82 8.04
CA LEU A 559 10.08 -27.48 6.72
C LEU A 559 10.37 -28.71 5.86
N THR A 560 10.50 -29.89 6.45
CA THR A 560 10.92 -31.11 5.74
C THR A 560 9.87 -32.21 5.77
N ASN A 561 9.07 -32.31 6.83
CA ASN A 561 8.04 -33.31 6.98
C ASN A 561 6.83 -32.75 7.75
N PRO A 562 5.94 -31.97 7.09
CA PRO A 562 4.75 -31.44 7.74
C PRO A 562 3.83 -32.59 8.16
N LYS A 563 3.72 -32.82 9.48
CA LYS A 563 2.88 -33.86 10.10
C LYS A 563 1.37 -33.58 10.02
N ASP A 564 0.95 -32.58 9.25
CA ASP A 564 -0.46 -32.22 9.13
C ASP A 564 -1.24 -33.29 8.35
N LEU A 565 -2.48 -33.55 8.79
CA LEU A 565 -3.38 -34.56 8.21
C LEU A 565 -3.64 -34.39 6.70
N PHE A 566 -3.42 -33.19 6.16
CA PHE A 566 -3.61 -32.85 4.76
C PHE A 566 -2.35 -33.04 3.89
N THR A 567 -1.15 -32.85 4.45
CA THR A 567 0.12 -33.00 3.73
C THR A 567 0.55 -34.44 3.54
N GLN A 568 -0.05 -35.40 4.25
CA GLN A 568 0.20 -36.84 4.00
C GLN A 568 -0.23 -37.32 2.60
N ARG A 569 -1.04 -36.54 1.86
CA ARG A 569 -1.52 -36.89 0.52
C ARG A 569 -0.73 -36.25 -0.63
N ILE A 570 0.18 -35.33 -0.33
CA ILE A 570 0.94 -34.55 -1.32
C ILE A 570 2.42 -34.71 -1.01
N GLU A 571 3.23 -35.01 -2.02
CA GLU A 571 4.69 -34.95 -1.89
C GLU A 571 5.11 -33.51 -1.60
N TYR A 572 5.40 -33.24 -0.33
CA TYR A 572 5.68 -31.89 0.15
C TYR A 572 7.14 -31.52 -0.14
N GLU A 573 7.32 -30.37 -0.79
CA GLU A 573 8.61 -29.76 -1.06
C GLU A 573 8.57 -28.30 -0.60
N TRP A 574 9.46 -27.88 0.31
CA TRP A 574 9.46 -26.51 0.84
C TRP A 574 9.57 -25.44 -0.24
N SER A 575 10.32 -25.72 -1.32
CA SER A 575 10.48 -24.79 -2.45
C SER A 575 9.18 -24.36 -3.12
N ARG A 576 8.09 -25.13 -2.95
CA ARG A 576 6.76 -24.87 -3.52
C ARG A 576 5.80 -24.18 -2.53
N ASP A 577 6.18 -24.09 -1.26
CA ASP A 577 5.39 -23.46 -0.20
C ASP A 577 5.81 -21.99 -0.03
N ASP A 578 5.19 -21.11 -0.83
CA ASP A 578 5.52 -19.68 -0.80
C ASP A 578 5.14 -19.01 0.52
N VAL A 579 4.13 -19.52 1.23
CA VAL A 579 3.66 -18.96 2.51
C VAL A 579 4.72 -19.19 3.59
N GLN A 580 5.17 -20.43 3.75
CA GLN A 580 6.27 -20.79 4.65
C GLN A 580 7.58 -20.11 4.23
N THR A 581 7.86 -20.06 2.93
CA THR A 581 9.05 -19.40 2.38
C THR A 581 9.08 -17.91 2.73
N SER A 582 7.95 -17.22 2.63
CA SER A 582 7.84 -15.79 2.98
C SER A 582 8.05 -15.56 4.48
N ARG A 583 7.50 -16.43 5.33
CA ARG A 583 7.73 -16.37 6.77
C ARG A 583 9.21 -16.56 7.13
N ILE A 584 9.88 -17.57 6.58
CA ILE A 584 11.32 -17.78 6.81
C ILE A 584 12.14 -16.60 6.28
N LEU A 585 11.80 -16.07 5.10
CA LEU A 585 12.47 -14.91 4.52
C LEU A 585 12.40 -13.68 5.43
N PHE A 586 11.28 -13.46 6.15
CA PHE A 586 11.18 -12.40 7.15
C PHE A 586 12.23 -12.56 8.26
N TYR A 587 12.31 -13.74 8.88
CA TYR A 587 13.31 -14.02 9.92
C TYR A 587 14.75 -13.84 9.41
N LEU A 588 15.06 -14.36 8.22
CA LEU A 588 16.40 -14.22 7.63
C LEU A 588 16.81 -12.76 7.38
N ARG A 589 15.84 -11.85 7.23
CA ARG A 589 16.08 -10.40 7.07
C ARG A 589 16.18 -9.65 8.39
N VAL A 590 15.46 -10.09 9.42
CA VAL A 590 15.42 -9.40 10.73
C VAL A 590 16.58 -9.83 11.63
N ILE A 591 16.88 -11.12 11.72
CA ILE A 591 17.94 -11.65 12.61
C ILE A 591 19.32 -10.98 12.43
N PRO A 592 19.79 -10.65 11.20
CA PRO A 592 21.08 -9.98 11.03
C PRO A 592 21.18 -8.66 11.80
N THR A 593 20.06 -7.98 12.04
CA THR A 593 20.03 -6.69 12.77
C THR A 593 20.28 -6.85 14.27
N CYS A 594 19.94 -7.99 14.87
CA CYS A 594 20.14 -8.26 16.29
C CYS A 594 21.18 -9.37 16.56
N ILE A 595 21.93 -9.79 15.54
CA ILE A 595 22.85 -10.94 15.61
C ILE A 595 23.91 -10.80 16.70
N GLY A 596 24.36 -9.57 17.01
CA GLY A 596 25.36 -9.32 18.06
C GLY A 596 24.90 -9.78 19.45
N ARG A 597 23.58 -9.70 19.73
CA ARG A 597 22.98 -10.08 21.02
C ARG A 597 22.64 -11.56 21.12
N LEU A 598 22.44 -12.23 19.99
CA LEU A 598 22.09 -13.65 19.94
C LEU A 598 23.23 -14.55 20.44
N SER A 599 22.91 -15.49 21.33
CA SER A 599 23.88 -16.47 21.83
C SER A 599 24.28 -17.50 20.77
N ALA A 600 25.50 -18.03 20.88
CA ALA A 600 26.01 -19.06 19.96
C ALA A 600 25.15 -20.34 20.02
N SER A 601 24.66 -20.70 21.21
CA SER A 601 23.80 -21.87 21.43
C SER A 601 22.43 -21.75 20.74
N ALA A 602 21.77 -20.59 20.83
CA ALA A 602 20.50 -20.35 20.17
C ALA A 602 20.65 -20.33 18.64
N PHE A 603 21.72 -19.71 18.14
CA PHE A 603 22.02 -19.73 16.70
C PHE A 603 22.24 -21.15 16.18
N ARG A 604 23.05 -21.96 16.89
CA ARG A 604 23.31 -23.37 16.52
C ARG A 604 22.03 -24.20 16.49
N ARG A 605 21.19 -24.08 17.52
CA ARG A 605 19.99 -24.91 17.68
C ARG A 605 18.91 -24.58 16.63
N VAL A 606 18.65 -23.29 16.42
CA VAL A 606 17.47 -22.85 15.66
C VAL A 606 17.83 -22.32 14.27
N VAL A 607 18.82 -21.44 14.18
CA VAL A 607 19.12 -20.73 12.92
C VAL A 607 19.91 -21.62 11.97
N ALA A 608 21.00 -22.24 12.45
CA ALA A 608 21.86 -23.08 11.62
C ALA A 608 21.12 -24.31 11.06
N SER A 609 20.18 -24.88 11.82
CA SER A 609 19.34 -26.01 11.38
C SER A 609 18.31 -25.61 10.32
N THR A 610 17.87 -24.35 10.29
CA THR A 610 16.79 -23.87 9.41
C THR A 610 17.31 -23.25 8.10
N ILE A 611 18.57 -22.79 8.06
CA ILE A 611 19.14 -22.13 6.87
C ILE A 611 19.37 -23.13 5.73
N TYR A 612 18.76 -22.84 4.57
CA TYR A 612 19.03 -23.53 3.32
C TYR A 612 19.56 -22.58 2.25
N ILE A 613 20.89 -22.59 2.08
CA ILE A 613 21.62 -21.72 1.14
C ILE A 613 21.24 -22.04 -0.32
N GLY A 614 20.96 -23.31 -0.62
CA GLY A 614 20.62 -23.79 -1.96
C GLY A 614 19.14 -23.62 -2.35
N HIS A 615 18.37 -22.81 -1.61
CA HIS A 615 16.95 -22.65 -1.89
C HIS A 615 16.72 -22.01 -3.28
N PRO A 616 15.84 -22.56 -4.14
CA PRO A 616 15.65 -22.06 -5.51
C PRO A 616 15.13 -20.61 -5.57
N ASN A 617 14.40 -20.18 -4.53
CA ASN A 617 14.05 -18.76 -4.37
C ASN A 617 15.30 -17.92 -4.04
N ARG A 618 15.76 -17.15 -5.03
CA ARG A 618 16.94 -16.25 -4.92
C ARG A 618 16.88 -15.27 -3.75
N LYS A 619 15.69 -14.84 -3.31
CA LYS A 619 15.55 -13.92 -2.17
C LYS A 619 15.96 -14.60 -0.87
N VAL A 620 15.59 -15.87 -0.70
CA VAL A 620 15.95 -16.70 0.46
C VAL A 620 17.45 -16.96 0.43
N ALA A 621 17.98 -17.44 -0.70
CA ALA A 621 19.42 -17.69 -0.85
C ALA A 621 20.24 -16.45 -0.48
N ARG A 622 19.91 -15.27 -1.05
CA ARG A 622 20.59 -14.01 -0.73
C ARG A 622 20.50 -13.66 0.76
N ALA A 623 19.31 -13.75 1.36
CA ALA A 623 19.12 -13.45 2.78
C ALA A 623 19.89 -14.43 3.69
N SER A 624 19.97 -15.72 3.32
CA SER A 624 20.78 -16.72 4.01
C SER A 624 22.28 -16.38 3.97
N HIS A 625 22.80 -15.96 2.81
CA HIS A 625 24.19 -15.47 2.71
C HIS A 625 24.41 -14.24 3.60
N THR A 626 23.51 -13.25 3.55
CA THR A 626 23.59 -12.05 4.40
C THR A 626 23.59 -12.39 5.89
N LEU A 627 22.73 -13.33 6.32
CA LEU A 627 22.66 -13.77 7.71
C LEU A 627 23.94 -14.46 8.18
N LEU A 628 24.51 -15.35 7.36
CA LEU A 628 25.77 -16.01 7.70
C LEU A 628 26.94 -15.04 7.71
N VAL A 629 27.01 -14.10 6.76
CA VAL A 629 27.99 -13.00 6.76
C VAL A 629 27.89 -12.19 8.05
N ALA A 630 26.68 -11.80 8.44
CA ALA A 630 26.44 -11.05 9.67
C ALA A 630 26.87 -11.86 10.92
N PHE A 631 26.62 -13.17 10.94
CA PHE A 631 27.07 -14.05 12.03
C PHE A 631 28.60 -14.19 12.08
N PHE A 632 29.27 -14.39 10.94
CA PHE A 632 30.74 -14.48 10.89
C PHE A 632 31.39 -13.17 11.35
N SER A 633 30.80 -12.03 10.97
CA SER A 633 31.30 -10.69 11.33
C SER A 633 30.94 -10.27 12.75
N SER A 634 30.01 -10.98 13.41
CA SER A 634 29.56 -10.63 14.76
C SER A 634 30.56 -11.06 15.84
N ALA A 635 30.78 -10.19 16.82
CA ALA A 635 31.52 -10.46 18.05
C ALA A 635 30.57 -10.35 19.24
N LYS A 636 30.82 -11.14 20.29
CA LYS A 636 30.12 -11.02 21.59
C LYS A 636 31.11 -11.41 22.69
N ASP A 637 31.53 -10.42 23.46
CA ASP A 637 32.62 -10.51 24.44
C ASP A 637 32.39 -11.59 25.50
N SER A 638 31.13 -11.93 25.81
CA SER A 638 30.79 -12.92 26.84
C SER A 638 30.89 -14.39 26.39
N GLU A 639 30.91 -14.66 25.08
CA GLU A 639 30.85 -16.02 24.49
C GLU A 639 31.82 -16.18 23.31
N GLU A 640 32.89 -15.39 23.27
CA GLU A 640 33.74 -15.27 22.09
C GLU A 640 34.34 -16.62 21.62
N ASP A 641 34.80 -17.45 22.56
CA ASP A 641 35.40 -18.76 22.26
C ASP A 641 34.38 -19.76 21.68
N GLU A 642 33.21 -19.91 22.30
CA GLU A 642 32.15 -20.80 21.80
C GLU A 642 31.61 -20.33 20.44
N ARG A 643 31.51 -19.01 20.26
CA ARG A 643 31.07 -18.41 19.01
C ARG A 643 32.08 -18.64 17.90
N ASN A 644 33.38 -18.46 18.16
CA ASN A 644 34.44 -18.69 17.19
C ASN A 644 34.52 -20.17 16.80
N GLN A 645 34.39 -21.09 17.76
CA GLN A 645 34.29 -22.53 17.46
C GLN A 645 33.10 -22.84 16.53
N LEU A 646 31.94 -22.23 16.78
CA LEU A 646 30.77 -22.41 15.92
C LEU A 646 30.98 -21.82 14.52
N LYS A 647 31.64 -20.66 14.41
CA LYS A 647 31.98 -20.07 13.09
C LYS A 647 32.83 -21.04 12.27
N GLU A 648 33.88 -21.61 12.87
CA GLU A 648 34.75 -22.58 12.19
C GLU A 648 33.99 -23.81 11.70
N GLN A 649 33.08 -24.37 12.53
CA GLN A 649 32.26 -25.52 12.16
C GLN A 649 31.32 -25.23 10.98
N LEU A 650 30.70 -24.04 10.95
CA LEU A 650 29.74 -23.66 9.92
C LEU A 650 30.38 -23.35 8.56
N VAL A 651 31.66 -22.97 8.53
CA VAL A 651 32.38 -22.64 7.29
C VAL A 651 32.38 -23.82 6.32
N PHE A 652 32.63 -25.03 6.81
CA PHE A 652 32.68 -26.22 5.97
C PHE A 652 31.35 -26.45 5.24
N TYR A 653 30.24 -26.41 5.98
CA TYR A 653 28.91 -26.52 5.41
C TYR A 653 28.60 -25.36 4.46
N TYR A 654 28.91 -24.12 4.85
CA TYR A 654 28.68 -22.93 4.04
C TYR A 654 29.39 -23.01 2.68
N MET A 655 30.68 -23.32 2.68
CA MET A 655 31.50 -23.38 1.47
C MET A 655 31.06 -24.51 0.55
N GLN A 656 30.83 -25.70 1.11
CA GLN A 656 30.35 -26.84 0.34
C GLN A 656 29.03 -26.51 -0.36
N ARG A 657 28.00 -26.08 0.40
CA ARG A 657 26.66 -25.85 -0.15
C ARG A 657 26.60 -24.65 -1.10
N SER A 658 27.35 -23.59 -0.80
CA SER A 658 27.39 -22.41 -1.67
C SER A 658 28.04 -22.71 -3.03
N LEU A 659 29.10 -23.53 -3.05
CA LEU A 659 29.80 -23.88 -4.29
C LEU A 659 29.11 -24.99 -5.08
N GLU A 660 28.38 -25.91 -4.43
CA GLU A 660 27.59 -26.95 -5.10
C GLU A 660 26.60 -26.35 -6.11
N VAL A 661 25.84 -25.33 -5.71
CA VAL A 661 24.77 -24.71 -6.53
C VAL A 661 25.20 -23.42 -7.26
N TYR A 662 26.46 -23.02 -7.15
CA TYR A 662 27.01 -21.88 -7.89
C TYR A 662 27.33 -22.29 -9.34
N PRO A 663 26.94 -21.49 -10.36
CA PRO A 663 26.41 -20.11 -10.29
C PRO A 663 24.88 -19.96 -10.34
N GLU A 664 24.14 -21.06 -10.43
CA GLU A 664 22.71 -21.02 -10.79
C GLU A 664 21.83 -20.38 -9.71
N ILE A 665 22.05 -20.77 -8.45
CA ILE A 665 21.26 -20.33 -7.29
C ILE A 665 22.06 -19.34 -6.43
N THR A 666 23.31 -19.67 -6.12
CA THR A 666 24.15 -18.86 -5.23
C THR A 666 24.58 -17.56 -5.90
N PRO A 667 24.24 -16.38 -5.34
CA PRO A 667 24.69 -15.10 -5.87
C PRO A 667 26.19 -14.90 -5.61
N PHE A 668 26.94 -14.49 -6.64
CA PHE A 668 28.38 -14.22 -6.50
C PHE A 668 28.69 -13.21 -5.41
N GLU A 669 27.92 -12.11 -5.32
CA GLU A 669 28.10 -11.10 -4.27
C GLU A 669 28.02 -11.70 -2.86
N GLY A 670 27.06 -12.60 -2.63
CA GLY A 670 26.86 -13.25 -1.33
C GLY A 670 27.95 -14.26 -0.99
N LEU A 671 28.45 -15.00 -1.99
CA LEU A 671 29.60 -15.88 -1.86
C LEU A 671 30.88 -15.07 -1.55
N ALA A 672 31.16 -14.03 -2.35
CA ALA A 672 32.33 -13.18 -2.18
C ALA A 672 32.34 -12.47 -0.82
N SER A 673 31.21 -11.90 -0.39
CA SER A 673 31.09 -11.27 0.92
C SER A 673 31.23 -12.28 2.06
N GLY A 674 30.70 -13.50 1.88
CA GLY A 674 30.90 -14.59 2.83
C GLY A 674 32.35 -14.95 2.98
N VAL A 675 33.02 -15.28 1.86
CA VAL A 675 34.45 -15.61 1.80
C VAL A 675 35.30 -14.53 2.46
N ALA A 676 35.05 -13.25 2.15
CA ALA A 676 35.75 -12.15 2.78
C ALA A 676 35.50 -12.06 4.30
N ALA A 677 34.26 -12.27 4.76
CA ALA A 677 33.93 -12.23 6.18
C ALA A 677 34.59 -13.37 6.97
N LEU A 678 34.59 -14.61 6.46
CA LEU A 678 35.21 -15.71 7.21
C LEU A 678 36.74 -15.55 7.26
N ILE A 679 37.38 -15.04 6.20
CA ILE A 679 38.84 -14.81 6.21
C ILE A 679 39.24 -13.69 7.19
N ARG A 680 38.43 -12.63 7.29
CA ARG A 680 38.71 -11.50 8.18
C ARG A 680 38.44 -11.77 9.65
N HIS A 681 37.43 -12.58 9.95
CA HIS A 681 36.91 -12.73 11.32
C HIS A 681 37.16 -14.11 11.95
N LEU A 682 37.84 -15.03 11.24
CA LEU A 682 38.34 -16.28 11.82
C LEU A 682 39.78 -16.13 12.34
N PRO A 683 40.20 -17.01 13.26
CA PRO A 683 41.58 -17.04 13.73
C PRO A 683 42.59 -17.21 12.59
N ALA A 684 43.71 -16.50 12.66
CA ALA A 684 44.82 -16.66 11.73
C ALA A 684 45.30 -18.12 11.72
N GLY A 685 45.42 -18.71 10.52
CA GLY A 685 45.81 -20.12 10.36
C GLY A 685 44.69 -21.13 10.59
N SER A 686 43.42 -20.71 10.75
CA SER A 686 42.30 -21.64 10.92
C SER A 686 42.17 -22.63 9.74
N PRO A 687 41.99 -23.95 9.99
CA PRO A 687 41.77 -24.95 8.95
C PRO A 687 40.59 -24.63 8.01
N ALA A 688 39.58 -23.92 8.51
CA ALA A 688 38.42 -23.48 7.75
C ALA A 688 38.79 -22.50 6.62
N ILE A 689 39.82 -21.67 6.82
CA ILE A 689 40.34 -20.75 5.80
C ILE A 689 41.03 -21.54 4.68
N PHE A 690 41.90 -22.50 5.04
CA PHE A 690 42.57 -23.37 4.07
C PHE A 690 41.56 -24.17 3.24
N TYR A 691 40.54 -24.73 3.88
CA TYR A 691 39.44 -25.42 3.20
C TYR A 691 38.70 -24.49 2.23
N SER A 692 38.37 -23.27 2.65
CA SER A 692 37.67 -22.30 1.79
C SER A 692 38.46 -21.98 0.53
N VAL A 693 39.77 -21.73 0.67
CA VAL A 693 40.68 -21.50 -0.47
C VAL A 693 40.74 -22.73 -1.38
N HIS A 694 40.90 -23.92 -0.80
CA HIS A 694 40.97 -25.17 -1.56
C HIS A 694 39.71 -25.40 -2.39
N SER A 695 38.53 -25.29 -1.78
CA SER A 695 37.23 -25.50 -2.45
C SER A 695 36.98 -24.49 -3.57
N LEU A 696 37.40 -23.22 -3.39
CA LEU A 696 37.32 -22.22 -4.45
C LEU A 696 38.24 -22.55 -5.64
N VAL A 697 39.47 -22.99 -5.38
CA VAL A 697 40.41 -23.40 -6.43
C VAL A 697 39.91 -24.64 -7.17
N GLU A 698 39.37 -25.63 -6.44
CA GLU A 698 38.76 -26.82 -7.02
C GLU A 698 37.58 -26.44 -7.92
N LYS A 699 36.64 -25.62 -7.42
CA LYS A 699 35.49 -25.16 -8.21
C LYS A 699 35.91 -24.30 -9.41
N ALA A 700 36.93 -23.45 -9.29
CA ALA A 700 37.45 -22.70 -10.43
C ALA A 700 38.05 -23.62 -11.51
N SER A 701 38.67 -24.73 -11.09
CA SER A 701 39.29 -25.69 -12.02
C SER A 701 38.27 -26.46 -12.86
N THR A 702 37.04 -26.68 -12.38
CA THR A 702 35.98 -27.37 -13.15
C THR A 702 35.41 -26.49 -14.28
N PHE A 703 35.41 -25.17 -14.12
CA PHE A 703 35.00 -24.25 -15.19
C PHE A 703 36.05 -24.11 -16.31
N ASN A 704 37.31 -24.47 -16.03
CA ASN A 704 38.40 -24.35 -17.00
C ASN A 704 38.41 -25.49 -18.04
N THR A 705 37.60 -26.54 -17.89
CA THR A 705 37.52 -27.65 -18.85
C THR A 705 36.48 -27.47 -19.96
N ASP A 706 35.45 -26.61 -19.79
CA ASP A 706 34.29 -26.50 -20.69
C ASP A 706 34.20 -25.17 -21.48
N ALA A 707 35.33 -24.50 -21.72
CA ALA A 707 35.35 -23.15 -22.30
C ALA A 707 35.15 -23.13 -23.83
N LEU A 708 33.93 -23.34 -24.31
CA LEU A 708 33.50 -22.88 -25.64
C LEU A 708 32.10 -22.25 -25.59
N GLN A 709 31.97 -21.05 -24.98
CA GLN A 709 31.00 -20.02 -25.40
C GLN A 709 31.17 -18.72 -24.62
N GLY A 710 31.45 -17.63 -25.33
CA GLY A 710 31.59 -16.29 -24.78
C GLY A 710 30.26 -15.70 -24.29
N ARG A 711 30.00 -15.77 -22.99
CA ARG A 711 29.03 -14.91 -22.29
C ARG A 711 29.77 -13.92 -21.37
N LYS A 712 29.23 -12.71 -21.25
CA LYS A 712 29.85 -11.50 -20.64
C LYS A 712 30.20 -11.57 -19.13
N SER A 713 30.06 -12.70 -18.47
CA SER A 713 30.55 -12.93 -17.09
C SER A 713 30.70 -14.43 -16.86
N ASP A 714 31.87 -14.97 -17.17
CA ASP A 714 32.22 -16.37 -16.90
C ASP A 714 32.30 -16.60 -15.37
N PRO A 715 31.48 -17.49 -14.79
CA PRO A 715 31.52 -17.84 -13.36
C PRO A 715 32.92 -18.24 -12.87
N GLY A 716 33.72 -18.90 -13.72
CA GLY A 716 35.11 -19.23 -13.41
C GLY A 716 35.98 -18.00 -13.21
N ASN A 717 35.78 -16.96 -14.03
CA ASN A 717 36.52 -15.69 -13.91
C ASN A 717 36.13 -14.92 -12.64
N GLN A 718 34.87 -15.01 -12.19
CA GLN A 718 34.44 -14.39 -10.93
C GLN A 718 35.11 -15.04 -9.71
N ILE A 719 35.19 -16.39 -9.67
CA ILE A 719 35.91 -17.10 -8.61
C ILE A 719 37.41 -16.79 -8.67
N LEU A 720 37.99 -16.74 -9.88
CA LEU A 720 39.39 -16.37 -10.06
C LEU A 720 39.67 -14.97 -9.52
N GLU A 721 38.87 -13.97 -9.89
CA GLU A 721 38.99 -12.60 -9.39
C GLU A 721 38.84 -12.53 -7.86
N LEU A 722 37.93 -13.31 -7.27
CA LEU A 722 37.82 -13.44 -5.82
C LEU A 722 39.12 -14.00 -5.22
N LEU A 723 39.67 -15.09 -5.77
CA LEU A 723 40.94 -15.68 -5.32
C LEU A 723 42.12 -14.71 -5.41
N LEU A 724 42.18 -13.87 -6.45
CA LEU A 724 43.20 -12.81 -6.58
C LEU A 724 43.05 -11.79 -5.44
N ARG A 725 41.84 -11.32 -5.19
CA ARG A 725 41.56 -10.39 -4.08
C ARG A 725 41.84 -11.00 -2.69
N LEU A 726 41.84 -12.33 -2.55
CA LEU A 726 42.21 -12.97 -1.28
C LEU A 726 43.69 -12.82 -0.95
N VAL A 727 44.56 -12.58 -1.93
CA VAL A 727 46.01 -12.44 -1.72
C VAL A 727 46.32 -11.28 -0.76
N SER A 728 45.58 -10.17 -0.88
CA SER A 728 45.70 -9.03 0.03
C SER A 728 45.05 -9.29 1.39
N LEU A 729 43.91 -9.99 1.44
CA LEU A 729 43.11 -10.18 2.66
C LEU A 729 43.62 -11.26 3.62
N VAL A 730 44.29 -12.29 3.11
CA VAL A 730 44.66 -13.48 3.89
C VAL A 730 45.88 -13.24 4.77
N ASP A 731 45.90 -13.82 5.97
CA ASP A 731 47.04 -13.76 6.90
C ASP A 731 48.31 -14.46 6.36
N ILE A 732 49.48 -14.07 6.87
CA ILE A 732 50.78 -14.60 6.48
C ILE A 732 50.90 -16.13 6.61
N GLN A 733 50.15 -16.78 7.52
CA GLN A 733 50.17 -18.22 7.71
C GLN A 733 49.51 -19.01 6.57
N VAL A 734 48.44 -18.45 5.99
CA VAL A 734 47.67 -19.11 4.92
C VAL A 734 48.18 -18.70 3.53
N LEU A 735 48.81 -17.52 3.45
CA LEU A 735 49.29 -16.92 2.21
C LEU A 735 50.16 -17.86 1.33
N PRO A 736 51.15 -18.60 1.85
CA PRO A 736 51.96 -19.52 1.04
C PRO A 736 51.12 -20.60 0.34
N TYR A 737 50.09 -21.10 1.02
CA TYR A 737 49.19 -22.12 0.47
C TYR A 737 48.32 -21.55 -0.66
N LEU A 738 47.75 -20.35 -0.46
CA LEU A 738 46.98 -19.66 -1.49
C LEU A 738 47.84 -19.39 -2.73
N MET A 739 49.06 -18.86 -2.54
CA MET A 739 50.02 -18.59 -3.63
C MET A 739 50.37 -19.85 -4.43
N LYS A 740 50.62 -20.98 -3.75
CA LYS A 740 50.88 -22.27 -4.40
C LYS A 740 49.66 -22.74 -5.22
N SER A 741 48.47 -22.70 -4.62
CA SER A 741 47.24 -23.18 -5.26
C SER A 741 46.83 -22.31 -6.45
N LEU A 742 46.97 -20.99 -6.31
CA LEU A 742 46.71 -20.02 -7.36
C LEU A 742 47.71 -20.17 -8.53
N ALA A 743 49.00 -20.38 -8.24
CA ALA A 743 50.00 -20.66 -9.27
C ALA A 743 49.66 -21.91 -10.09
N GLN A 744 49.24 -23.00 -9.43
CA GLN A 744 48.81 -24.22 -10.11
C GLN A 744 47.58 -24.03 -10.99
N LEU A 745 46.65 -23.13 -10.59
CA LEU A 745 45.48 -22.77 -11.39
C LEU A 745 45.86 -21.93 -12.60
N ILE A 746 46.68 -20.89 -12.42
CA ILE A 746 47.09 -19.94 -13.48
C ILE A 746 47.87 -20.66 -14.58
N ILE A 747 48.79 -21.57 -14.24
CA ILE A 747 49.58 -22.34 -15.23
C ILE A 747 48.67 -23.18 -16.16
N LYS A 748 47.48 -23.59 -15.72
CA LYS A 748 46.53 -24.37 -16.52
C LYS A 748 45.64 -23.50 -17.44
N LEU A 749 45.66 -22.18 -17.29
CA LEU A 749 44.84 -21.27 -18.11
C LEU A 749 45.43 -21.08 -19.52
N PRO A 750 44.62 -20.71 -20.53
CA PRO A 750 45.14 -20.28 -21.84
C PRO A 750 46.04 -19.06 -21.72
N LYS A 751 47.05 -18.96 -22.59
CA LYS A 751 48.10 -17.94 -22.50
C LYS A 751 47.59 -16.49 -22.46
N GLU A 752 46.57 -16.18 -23.27
CA GLU A 752 45.92 -14.86 -23.28
C GLU A 752 45.30 -14.50 -21.92
N ARG A 753 44.74 -15.48 -21.19
CA ARG A 753 44.22 -15.28 -19.83
C ARG A 753 45.35 -15.23 -18.79
N GLN A 754 46.43 -16.00 -18.98
CA GLN A 754 47.61 -15.94 -18.10
C GLN A 754 48.20 -14.53 -18.07
N ASP A 755 48.42 -13.93 -19.25
CA ASP A 755 49.00 -12.59 -19.36
C ASP A 755 48.11 -11.52 -18.72
N MET A 756 46.78 -11.64 -18.88
CA MET A 756 45.80 -10.75 -18.23
C MET A 756 45.80 -10.87 -16.70
N VAL A 757 45.80 -12.09 -16.17
CA VAL A 757 45.80 -12.35 -14.71
C VAL A 757 47.12 -11.96 -14.06
N LEU A 758 48.24 -12.18 -14.76
CA LEU A 758 49.54 -11.70 -14.31
C LEU A 758 49.58 -10.18 -14.24
N GLY A 759 49.02 -9.48 -15.24
CA GLY A 759 48.89 -8.02 -15.23
C GLY A 759 48.15 -7.51 -13.99
N GLU A 760 46.98 -8.06 -13.69
CA GLU A 760 46.17 -7.71 -12.50
C GLU A 760 46.86 -8.09 -11.17
N LEU A 761 47.63 -9.18 -11.13
CA LEU A 761 48.43 -9.50 -9.95
C LEU A 761 49.58 -8.50 -9.75
N TYR A 762 50.16 -8.00 -10.84
CA TYR A 762 51.26 -7.04 -10.77
C TYR A 762 50.83 -5.73 -10.14
N GLY A 763 49.70 -5.12 -10.53
CA GLY A 763 49.31 -3.89 -9.85
C GLY A 763 48.57 -4.11 -8.53
N GLN A 764 47.85 -5.22 -8.30
CA GLN A 764 47.38 -5.54 -6.93
C GLN A 764 48.56 -5.65 -5.94
N VAL A 765 49.69 -6.21 -6.36
CA VAL A 765 50.91 -6.24 -5.53
C VAL A 765 51.59 -4.88 -5.50
N ALA A 766 51.62 -4.11 -6.60
CA ALA A 766 52.26 -2.79 -6.63
C ALA A 766 51.52 -1.73 -5.79
N GLU A 767 50.19 -1.86 -5.66
CA GLU A 767 49.32 -0.93 -4.93
C GLU A 767 49.08 -1.34 -3.46
N SER A 768 49.55 -2.52 -3.07
CA SER A 768 49.34 -3.04 -1.71
C SER A 768 50.42 -2.57 -0.74
N ASP A 769 50.02 -1.84 0.30
CA ASP A 769 50.90 -1.43 1.40
C ASP A 769 51.42 -2.62 2.24
N ASP A 770 50.77 -3.79 2.12
CA ASP A 770 51.10 -5.01 2.87
C ASP A 770 52.33 -5.78 2.32
N VAL A 771 52.94 -5.32 1.21
CA VAL A 771 54.15 -5.93 0.64
C VAL A 771 55.32 -5.93 1.64
N ILE A 772 55.35 -4.95 2.57
CA ILE A 772 56.35 -4.89 3.65
C ILE A 772 56.17 -6.06 4.65
N ARG A 773 54.92 -6.48 4.92
CA ARG A 773 54.59 -7.60 5.81
C ARG A 773 54.56 -8.96 5.10
N LYS A 774 54.45 -8.97 3.77
CA LYS A 774 54.35 -10.18 2.91
C LYS A 774 55.42 -10.18 1.80
N PRO A 775 56.73 -10.14 2.12
CA PRO A 775 57.80 -9.96 1.12
C PRO A 775 57.91 -11.12 0.11
N SER A 776 57.40 -12.30 0.46
CA SER A 776 57.37 -13.48 -0.42
C SER A 776 56.47 -13.31 -1.66
N LEU A 777 55.57 -12.33 -1.69
CA LEU A 777 54.69 -12.07 -2.82
C LEU A 777 55.44 -11.67 -4.09
N VAL A 778 56.44 -10.79 -3.96
CA VAL A 778 57.19 -10.26 -5.11
C VAL A 778 58.04 -11.35 -5.74
N SER A 779 58.75 -12.13 -4.93
CA SER A 779 59.59 -13.24 -5.41
C SER A 779 58.76 -14.38 -6.02
N TRP A 780 57.59 -14.67 -5.46
CA TRP A 780 56.65 -15.62 -6.04
C TRP A 780 56.08 -15.14 -7.37
N LEU A 781 55.67 -13.88 -7.49
CA LEU A 781 55.09 -13.34 -8.73
C LEU A 781 56.11 -13.38 -9.88
N GLN A 782 57.38 -13.04 -9.59
CA GLN A 782 58.48 -13.20 -10.54
C GLN A 782 58.68 -14.67 -10.96
N SER A 783 58.60 -15.59 -10.00
CA SER A 783 58.72 -17.03 -10.25
C SER A 783 57.55 -17.57 -11.08
N LEU A 784 56.33 -17.10 -10.82
CA LEU A 784 55.13 -17.47 -11.56
C LEU A 784 55.19 -16.96 -13.01
N ASN A 785 55.60 -15.71 -13.21
CA ASN A 785 55.78 -15.14 -14.55
C ASN A 785 56.82 -15.93 -15.38
N TYR A 786 57.93 -16.34 -14.74
CA TYR A 786 58.92 -17.22 -15.35
C TYR A 786 58.32 -18.59 -15.75
N LEU A 787 57.51 -19.21 -14.87
CA LEU A 787 56.86 -20.50 -15.16
C LEU A 787 55.83 -20.40 -16.30
N CYS A 788 55.03 -19.33 -16.34
CA CYS A 788 54.07 -19.09 -17.41
C CYS A 788 54.79 -18.89 -18.76
N SER A 789 55.94 -18.21 -18.74
CA SER A 789 56.81 -18.01 -19.91
C SER A 789 57.47 -19.29 -20.43
N ASN A 790 57.79 -20.26 -19.55
CA ASN A 790 58.48 -21.52 -19.90
C ASN A 790 57.55 -22.66 -20.35
N SER A 791 56.23 -22.53 -20.23
CA SER A 791 55.25 -23.48 -20.79
C SER A 791 55.35 -23.63 -22.33
N ARG A 792 56.09 -22.72 -22.97
CA ARG A 792 56.32 -22.60 -24.41
C ARG A 792 57.07 -23.77 -25.08
N THR A 793 57.71 -24.66 -24.33
CA THR A 793 58.71 -25.60 -24.89
C THR A 793 58.38 -27.09 -24.81
N LYS A 794 57.24 -27.51 -24.26
CA LYS A 794 56.86 -28.95 -24.13
C LYS A 794 55.59 -29.34 -24.90
N GLY A 795 55.32 -28.69 -26.02
CA GLY A 795 54.22 -29.04 -26.94
C GLY A 795 54.58 -30.04 -28.03
N SER A 796 55.66 -30.82 -27.88
CA SER A 796 56.00 -31.91 -28.81
C SER A 796 56.79 -33.00 -28.09
N ALA A 797 56.07 -33.95 -27.47
CA ALA A 797 56.44 -35.37 -27.31
C ALA A 797 55.51 -36.01 -26.27
N SER A 798 54.84 -37.08 -26.67
CA SER A 798 54.07 -37.99 -25.83
C SER A 798 54.93 -38.70 -24.79
N GLY A 799 54.43 -38.92 -23.57
CA GLY A 799 54.92 -40.00 -22.72
C GLY A 799 54.85 -39.78 -21.21
N THR A 800 53.92 -40.49 -20.56
CA THR A 800 53.94 -41.01 -19.18
C THR A 800 53.91 -40.04 -17.98
N THR A 801 52.84 -40.24 -17.21
CA THR A 801 52.60 -39.81 -15.82
C THR A 801 53.76 -40.10 -14.87
N ILE A 802 54.45 -39.05 -14.41
CA ILE A 802 55.26 -39.08 -13.18
C ILE A 802 54.98 -37.80 -12.38
N ASP A 803 54.79 -38.01 -11.10
CA ASP A 803 54.36 -37.13 -10.01
C ASP A 803 55.17 -35.81 -9.90
N THR A 804 54.74 -34.76 -10.59
CA THR A 804 55.42 -33.45 -10.63
C THR A 804 55.05 -32.49 -9.51
N SER A 805 54.14 -32.85 -8.59
CA SER A 805 53.62 -31.91 -7.59
C SER A 805 54.61 -31.64 -6.43
N ASN A 806 55.48 -32.60 -6.11
CA ASN A 806 56.42 -32.49 -4.98
C ASN A 806 57.78 -31.84 -5.34
N GLN A 807 58.23 -31.92 -6.59
CA GLN A 807 59.50 -31.29 -7.01
C GLN A 807 59.40 -29.77 -7.27
N LEU A 808 58.20 -29.26 -7.58
CA LEU A 808 58.00 -27.82 -7.78
C LEU A 808 58.00 -27.02 -6.46
N ALA A 809 57.61 -27.64 -5.35
CA ALA A 809 57.58 -27.02 -4.02
C ALA A 809 58.98 -26.70 -3.49
N ALA A 810 59.99 -27.52 -3.82
CA ALA A 810 61.37 -27.35 -3.35
C ALA A 810 62.11 -26.17 -4.03
N ARG A 811 61.67 -25.72 -5.21
CA ARG A 811 62.35 -24.64 -5.96
C ARG A 811 61.93 -23.23 -5.56
N LEU A 812 60.80 -23.07 -4.88
CA LEU A 812 60.27 -21.76 -4.48
C LEU A 812 60.89 -21.22 -3.17
N TYR A 813 61.58 -22.04 -2.39
CA TYR A 813 62.13 -21.64 -1.07
C TYR A 813 63.62 -21.26 -1.06
N HIS A 814 64.38 -21.49 -2.14
CA HIS A 814 65.85 -21.52 -2.08
C HIS A 814 66.59 -20.34 -2.73
N LYS A 815 65.91 -19.23 -3.08
CA LYS A 815 66.52 -18.13 -3.84
C LYS A 815 66.17 -16.75 -3.27
N THR A 816 66.58 -16.50 -2.03
CA THR A 816 66.40 -15.20 -1.33
C THR A 816 67.70 -14.66 -0.69
N GLU A 817 68.86 -15.10 -1.14
CA GLU A 817 70.14 -14.50 -0.72
C GLU A 817 71.02 -14.20 -1.93
N SER A 818 71.69 -13.04 -1.88
CA SER A 818 72.62 -12.42 -2.83
C SER A 818 72.01 -11.60 -4.00
N PHE A 819 72.10 -10.27 -3.93
CA PHE A 819 73.20 -9.50 -4.56
C PHE A 819 73.13 -8.02 -4.18
N GLY A 820 74.33 -7.44 -3.98
CA GLY A 820 74.60 -6.11 -3.44
C GLY A 820 74.70 -4.97 -4.47
N GLU A 821 75.05 -3.82 -3.90
CA GLU A 821 75.16 -2.44 -4.41
C GLU A 821 75.99 -2.21 -5.69
N GLY A 822 75.72 -1.09 -6.38
CA GLY A 822 76.64 -0.48 -7.36
C GLY A 822 76.02 0.60 -8.28
N GLU A 823 76.52 1.84 -8.12
CA GLU A 823 76.36 3.13 -8.85
C GLU A 823 76.33 3.04 -10.40
N GLY A 824 75.83 3.97 -11.24
CA GLY A 824 75.45 5.39 -11.15
C GLY A 824 76.07 6.16 -12.34
N HIS A 825 75.31 6.69 -13.30
CA HIS A 825 75.74 7.76 -14.24
C HIS A 825 74.55 8.56 -14.84
N TYR A 826 74.73 9.89 -14.89
CA TYR A 826 73.80 10.96 -15.32
C TYR A 826 74.06 11.42 -16.76
N VAL A 827 73.02 11.83 -17.52
CA VAL A 827 73.08 12.91 -18.56
C VAL A 827 71.75 13.69 -18.61
N THR A 828 71.91 14.96 -18.95
CA THR A 828 71.18 16.23 -18.80
C THR A 828 69.89 16.50 -19.61
N VAL A 829 69.14 17.45 -19.06
CA VAL A 829 67.90 18.13 -19.50
C VAL A 829 68.18 19.24 -20.52
N THR A 830 67.27 19.42 -21.49
CA THR A 830 67.00 20.72 -22.15
C THR A 830 65.50 21.03 -22.19
N HIS A 831 65.15 22.14 -21.53
CA HIS A 831 63.86 22.84 -21.37
C HIS A 831 63.44 23.64 -22.64
N TYR A 832 62.24 24.21 -22.90
CA TYR A 832 60.99 24.69 -22.24
C TYR A 832 59.97 25.01 -23.41
N PRO A 833 58.72 25.55 -23.24
CA PRO A 833 57.76 25.55 -22.13
C PRO A 833 56.30 25.20 -22.52
N GLN A 834 55.47 24.72 -21.57
CA GLN A 834 54.14 25.30 -21.24
C GLN A 834 53.38 24.47 -20.16
N PHE A 835 53.39 25.03 -18.94
CA PHE A 835 52.36 25.10 -17.90
C PHE A 835 51.27 24.00 -17.81
N LEU A 836 51.27 23.19 -16.74
CA LEU A 836 50.47 23.40 -15.52
C LEU A 836 48.95 23.41 -15.78
N ILE A 837 48.30 22.25 -15.59
CA ILE A 837 47.26 21.95 -14.58
C ILE A 837 46.85 20.47 -14.78
N HIS A 838 47.34 19.58 -13.93
CA HIS A 838 46.72 18.27 -13.74
C HIS A 838 47.03 17.83 -12.31
N PRO A 839 46.13 18.13 -11.36
CA PRO A 839 45.88 17.13 -10.35
C PRO A 839 44.40 17.07 -9.91
N LEU A 840 43.98 15.85 -9.53
CA LEU A 840 42.91 15.53 -8.57
C LEU A 840 41.49 15.38 -9.11
N CYS A 841 41.06 14.14 -9.33
CA CYS A 841 39.71 13.69 -8.99
C CYS A 841 39.71 12.16 -9.12
N CYS A 842 39.61 11.43 -8.01
CA CYS A 842 39.63 9.96 -7.93
C CYS A 842 38.38 9.27 -8.53
N CYS A 843 37.85 9.72 -9.67
CA CYS A 843 36.67 9.11 -10.30
C CYS A 843 36.80 8.90 -11.82
N LEU A 844 37.99 8.99 -12.40
CA LEU A 844 38.17 8.98 -13.85
C LEU A 844 39.04 7.83 -14.35
N THR A 845 38.42 6.71 -14.73
CA THR A 845 38.64 6.00 -16.02
C THR A 845 37.82 4.71 -16.09
N GLN A 846 36.84 4.68 -17.00
CA GLN A 846 36.49 3.46 -17.74
C GLN A 846 36.47 3.80 -19.22
N SER A 847 37.55 3.44 -19.92
CA SER A 847 37.45 2.81 -21.22
C SER A 847 38.68 1.94 -21.46
N GLN A 848 38.42 0.64 -21.56
CA GLN A 848 39.28 -0.41 -22.12
C GLN A 848 40.53 -0.79 -21.31
N GLY A 849 40.42 -1.91 -20.59
CA GLY A 849 41.50 -2.90 -20.46
C GLY A 849 42.71 -2.55 -19.60
N SER A 850 42.53 -2.39 -18.28
CA SER A 850 43.55 -2.75 -17.27
C SER A 850 42.90 -2.69 -15.90
N ARG A 851 42.95 -3.80 -15.14
CA ARG A 851 42.59 -3.86 -13.72
C ARG A 851 43.87 -3.57 -12.95
N ASP A 852 43.88 -2.46 -12.21
CA ASP A 852 44.60 -2.20 -10.95
C ASP A 852 44.00 -0.89 -10.34
N HIS A 853 43.84 -0.85 -9.02
CA HIS A 853 42.96 -0.03 -8.15
C HIS A 853 43.48 1.42 -7.85
N PRO A 854 42.70 2.30 -7.18
CA PRO A 854 42.51 2.28 -5.72
C PRO A 854 41.03 2.21 -5.31
N GLU A 855 40.82 1.89 -4.04
CA GLU A 855 39.53 1.70 -3.36
C GLU A 855 38.51 2.83 -3.63
N HIS A 856 37.27 2.44 -3.96
CA HIS A 856 36.18 3.40 -4.09
C HIS A 856 35.78 3.92 -2.70
N HIS A 857 35.66 5.23 -2.55
CA HIS A 857 35.22 5.89 -1.32
C HIS A 857 33.90 5.27 -0.79
N PRO A 858 33.76 5.00 0.53
CA PRO A 858 32.60 4.31 1.12
C PRO A 858 31.25 4.94 0.76
N ASP A 859 31.18 6.26 0.64
CA ASP A 859 29.94 6.96 0.22
C ASP A 859 29.61 6.78 -1.25
N CYS A 860 30.60 6.61 -2.12
CA CYS A 860 30.38 6.28 -3.52
C CYS A 860 29.87 4.85 -3.69
N VAL A 861 30.35 3.93 -2.84
CA VAL A 861 29.87 2.54 -2.78
C VAL A 861 28.45 2.49 -2.21
N ARG A 862 28.17 3.26 -1.15
CA ARG A 862 26.84 3.42 -0.54
C ARG A 862 25.82 3.96 -1.56
N ALA A 863 26.16 5.05 -2.25
CA ALA A 863 25.31 5.67 -3.27
C ALA A 863 25.09 4.76 -4.49
N ARG A 864 26.11 4.02 -4.93
CA ARG A 864 25.98 3.01 -6.00
C ARG A 864 25.05 1.86 -5.61
N ASN A 865 25.07 1.44 -4.34
CA ASN A 865 24.23 0.35 -3.82
C ASN A 865 22.80 0.79 -3.47
N ALA A 866 22.55 2.09 -3.33
CA ALA A 866 21.25 2.69 -2.95
C ALA A 866 20.33 3.00 -4.14
N GLN A 867 20.58 2.40 -5.32
CA GLN A 867 19.99 2.77 -6.62
C GLN A 867 18.45 2.67 -6.76
N GLU A 868 17.71 2.35 -5.68
CA GLU A 868 16.24 2.36 -5.62
C GLU A 868 15.63 3.54 -4.82
N ASP A 869 16.41 4.35 -4.10
CA ASP A 869 15.92 5.40 -3.18
C ASP A 869 16.52 6.79 -3.51
N LEU A 870 16.27 7.32 -4.72
CA LEU A 870 16.72 8.67 -5.09
C LEU A 870 15.91 9.75 -4.37
N ASP A 871 16.58 10.78 -3.83
CA ASP A 871 15.90 11.94 -3.24
C ASP A 871 15.14 12.76 -4.33
N PRO A 872 14.20 13.67 -3.97
CA PRO A 872 13.47 14.47 -4.97
C PRO A 872 14.35 15.28 -5.93
N SER A 873 15.50 15.76 -5.47
CA SER A 873 16.46 16.57 -6.24
C SER A 873 17.29 15.70 -7.19
N GLU A 874 17.72 14.53 -6.73
CA GLU A 874 18.41 13.51 -7.53
C GLU A 874 17.48 12.97 -8.62
N ARG A 875 16.21 12.74 -8.32
CA ARG A 875 15.19 12.40 -9.34
C ARG A 875 15.03 13.50 -10.38
N ALA A 876 14.96 14.76 -9.96
CA ALA A 876 14.87 15.89 -10.88
C ALA A 876 16.10 15.98 -11.80
N ALA A 877 17.30 15.77 -11.27
CA ALA A 877 18.54 15.75 -12.02
C ALA A 877 18.62 14.58 -13.02
N VAL A 878 18.21 13.38 -12.63
CA VAL A 878 18.17 12.20 -13.51
C VAL A 878 17.18 12.39 -14.66
N ILE A 879 16.00 12.94 -14.36
CA ILE A 879 14.99 13.25 -15.37
C ILE A 879 15.53 14.31 -16.34
N ALA A 880 16.16 15.38 -15.85
CA ALA A 880 16.76 16.41 -16.70
C ALA A 880 17.86 15.85 -17.61
N VAL A 881 18.76 15.02 -17.10
CA VAL A 881 19.80 14.35 -17.90
C VAL A 881 19.20 13.42 -18.95
N SER A 882 18.16 12.65 -18.59
CA SER A 882 17.47 11.75 -19.52
C SER A 882 16.82 12.53 -20.67
N LEU A 883 16.19 13.66 -20.37
CA LEU A 883 15.62 14.55 -21.40
C LEU A 883 16.71 15.10 -22.34
N ILE A 884 17.87 15.50 -21.80
CA ILE A 884 19.01 15.99 -22.58
C ILE A 884 19.57 14.91 -23.51
N ILE A 885 19.79 13.69 -22.99
CA ILE A 885 20.32 12.56 -23.78
C ILE A 885 19.37 12.23 -24.92
N CYS A 886 18.07 12.10 -24.63
CA CYS A 886 17.07 11.76 -25.63
C CYS A 886 16.91 12.88 -26.68
N ALA A 887 16.89 14.15 -26.27
CA ALA A 887 16.79 15.28 -27.20
C ALA A 887 18.00 15.35 -28.14
N ARG A 888 19.22 15.18 -27.62
CA ARG A 888 20.46 15.19 -28.42
C ARG A 888 20.57 13.99 -29.35
N GLY A 889 20.08 12.82 -28.92
CA GLY A 889 19.98 11.62 -29.75
C GLY A 889 19.02 11.81 -30.94
N ILE A 890 17.84 12.41 -30.70
CA ILE A 890 16.87 12.72 -31.77
C ILE A 890 17.44 13.73 -32.77
N LEU A 891 18.16 14.75 -32.28
CA LEU A 891 18.80 15.76 -33.12
C LEU A 891 20.11 15.29 -33.78
N LYS A 892 20.51 14.02 -33.59
CA LYS A 892 21.78 13.45 -34.08
C LYS A 892 23.02 14.28 -33.71
N LEU A 893 22.96 14.99 -32.60
CA LEU A 893 24.06 15.81 -32.07
C LEU A 893 25.14 14.95 -31.40
N ASP A 894 24.80 13.70 -31.06
CA ASP A 894 25.72 12.69 -30.54
C ASP A 894 25.67 11.44 -31.45
N SER A 895 26.83 10.91 -31.84
CA SER A 895 26.95 9.71 -32.68
C SER A 895 26.85 8.39 -31.90
N VAL A 896 26.97 8.46 -30.57
CA VAL A 896 26.91 7.33 -29.61
C VAL A 896 26.25 7.86 -28.34
N GLY A 897 25.37 7.08 -27.69
CA GLY A 897 24.60 7.46 -26.50
C GLY A 897 25.46 8.01 -25.35
N THR A 898 25.72 9.31 -25.38
CA THR A 898 26.67 10.01 -24.51
C THR A 898 26.05 10.18 -23.14
N GLN A 899 26.74 9.69 -22.09
CA GLN A 899 26.24 9.78 -20.72
C GLN A 899 26.75 11.04 -20.02
N TYR A 900 25.84 11.80 -19.39
CA TYR A 900 26.14 13.01 -18.62
C TYR A 900 25.99 12.77 -17.11
N ALA A 901 26.71 13.56 -16.30
CA ALA A 901 26.66 13.42 -14.85
C ALA A 901 25.43 14.09 -14.23
N ALA A 902 24.50 13.31 -13.68
CA ALA A 902 23.35 13.83 -12.94
C ALA A 902 23.75 14.52 -11.62
N GLN A 903 24.81 14.04 -10.95
CA GLN A 903 25.30 14.63 -9.70
C GLN A 903 25.74 16.09 -9.86
N TYR A 904 26.28 16.46 -11.02
CA TYR A 904 26.63 17.85 -11.32
C TYR A 904 25.43 18.80 -11.18
N LEU A 905 24.22 18.36 -11.56
CA LEU A 905 23.01 19.17 -11.44
C LEU A 905 22.54 19.28 -9.99
N VAL A 906 22.71 18.22 -9.21
CA VAL A 906 22.44 18.25 -7.76
C VAL A 906 23.37 19.24 -7.05
N ASP A 907 24.65 19.25 -7.44
CA ASP A 907 25.66 20.12 -6.83
C ASP A 907 25.55 21.59 -7.27
N CYS A 908 25.09 21.84 -8.50
CA CYS A 908 25.20 23.15 -9.14
C CYS A 908 23.86 23.88 -9.39
N ALA A 909 22.69 23.25 -9.39
CA ALA A 909 21.46 23.91 -9.86
C ALA A 909 20.85 25.02 -8.95
N GLY A 910 21.46 25.35 -7.81
CA GLY A 910 20.94 26.35 -6.86
C GLY A 910 21.03 27.85 -7.30
N PRO A 911 20.28 28.77 -6.65
CA PRO A 911 20.18 30.19 -7.04
C PRO A 911 21.47 30.99 -6.80
N LYS A 912 21.73 31.98 -7.68
CA LYS A 912 22.99 32.77 -7.78
C LYS A 912 23.47 33.47 -6.49
N LYS A 913 22.59 33.78 -5.53
CA LYS A 913 22.95 34.58 -4.34
C LYS A 913 23.91 33.89 -3.35
N GLU A 914 24.08 32.57 -3.43
CA GLU A 914 24.95 31.81 -2.50
C GLU A 914 26.24 31.28 -3.13
N ARG A 915 26.38 31.27 -4.46
CA ARG A 915 27.62 30.85 -5.14
C ARG A 915 28.79 31.81 -4.87
N GLU A 916 28.50 33.09 -4.62
CA GLU A 916 29.53 34.09 -4.30
C GLU A 916 30.09 33.95 -2.88
N ALA A 917 29.43 33.18 -2.00
CA ALA A 917 29.92 32.91 -0.65
C ALA A 917 30.77 31.63 -0.52
N ALA A 918 30.84 30.79 -1.56
CA ALA A 918 31.43 29.44 -1.47
C ALA A 918 32.51 29.11 -2.51
N ALA A 919 32.85 30.02 -3.42
CA ALA A 919 33.94 29.82 -4.37
C ALA A 919 35.06 30.85 -4.15
N PRO A 920 36.28 30.45 -3.76
CA PRO A 920 37.42 31.34 -3.79
C PRO A 920 37.71 31.71 -5.24
N ARG A 921 37.57 33.00 -5.59
CA ARG A 921 38.13 33.53 -6.83
C ARG A 921 39.64 33.69 -6.65
N HIS A 922 40.37 32.58 -6.59
CA HIS A 922 41.83 32.60 -6.72
C HIS A 922 42.19 32.22 -8.15
N SER A 923 42.75 33.16 -8.90
CA SER A 923 43.24 32.99 -10.27
C SER A 923 44.48 32.08 -10.38
N THR A 924 44.90 31.46 -9.28
CA THR A 924 46.02 30.51 -9.21
C THR A 924 45.71 29.46 -8.14
N LEU A 925 45.37 28.25 -8.59
CA LEU A 925 45.21 27.05 -7.77
C LEU A 925 46.59 26.64 -7.23
N THR A 926 46.77 26.55 -5.90
CA THR A 926 48.03 26.08 -5.32
C THR A 926 47.95 24.59 -4.95
N MET A 927 49.09 23.88 -4.94
CA MET A 927 49.14 22.48 -4.47
C MET A 927 48.63 22.30 -3.03
N ARG A 928 48.68 23.36 -2.21
CA ARG A 928 48.18 23.34 -0.84
C ARG A 928 46.65 23.30 -0.79
N ASP A 929 45.96 24.09 -1.62
CA ASP A 929 44.49 24.09 -1.71
C ASP A 929 43.94 22.71 -2.15
N CYS A 930 44.68 22.07 -3.05
CA CYS A 930 44.44 20.73 -3.54
C CYS A 930 44.58 19.65 -2.45
N LEU A 931 45.60 19.75 -1.61
CA LEU A 931 45.85 18.83 -0.49
C LEU A 931 44.85 19.04 0.65
N GLU A 932 44.47 20.28 0.96
CA GLU A 932 43.44 20.58 1.97
C GLU A 932 42.08 20.02 1.58
N TYR A 933 41.69 20.15 0.31
CA TYR A 933 40.46 19.54 -0.19
C TYR A 933 40.48 18.00 -0.11
N LEU A 934 41.62 17.36 -0.43
CA LEU A 934 41.75 15.90 -0.27
C LEU A 934 41.63 15.44 1.18
N VAL A 935 42.17 16.22 2.12
CA VAL A 935 42.05 15.93 3.54
C VAL A 935 40.59 16.08 3.99
N GLU A 936 39.89 17.15 3.59
CA GLU A 936 38.46 17.36 3.90
C GLU A 936 37.56 16.23 3.33
N VAL A 937 37.88 15.71 2.14
CA VAL A 937 37.13 14.63 1.48
C VAL A 937 37.41 13.25 2.10
N ASN A 938 38.61 13.03 2.65
CA ASN A 938 39.00 11.74 3.24
C ASN A 938 38.76 11.64 4.76
N THR A 939 38.38 12.73 5.43
CA THR A 939 38.01 12.69 6.86
C THR A 939 36.54 12.25 7.05
N PRO A 940 36.27 11.19 7.85
CA PRO A 940 34.90 10.74 8.12
C PRO A 940 34.13 11.78 8.93
N LYS A 941 33.02 12.28 8.37
CA LYS A 941 32.16 13.28 9.01
C LYS A 941 31.27 12.65 10.09
N THR A 942 30.99 13.39 11.15
CA THR A 942 30.08 12.93 12.23
C THR A 942 28.62 12.93 11.75
N GLU A 943 27.76 12.09 12.37
CA GLU A 943 26.34 11.97 11.99
C GLU A 943 25.59 13.32 12.09
N SER A 944 25.99 14.21 12.99
CA SER A 944 25.42 15.56 13.13
C SER A 944 25.77 16.47 11.94
N GLU A 945 27.00 16.37 11.42
CA GLU A 945 27.45 17.17 10.26
C GLU A 945 26.86 16.64 8.95
N GLN A 946 26.63 15.32 8.84
CA GLN A 946 25.92 14.70 7.72
C GLN A 946 24.44 15.10 7.73
N ARG A 947 23.77 15.09 8.88
CA ARG A 947 22.38 15.57 9.02
C ARG A 947 22.24 17.05 8.70
N GLU A 948 23.16 17.92 9.13
CA GLU A 948 23.09 19.35 8.81
C GLU A 948 23.31 19.61 7.30
N PHE A 949 24.11 18.79 6.61
CA PHE A 949 24.35 18.89 5.17
C PHE A 949 23.20 18.32 4.33
N GLU A 950 22.55 17.25 4.81
CA GLU A 950 21.32 16.67 4.23
C GLU A 950 20.11 17.59 4.45
N GLU A 951 19.98 18.23 5.62
CA GLU A 951 18.95 19.26 5.89
C GLU A 951 19.14 20.53 5.04
N ARG A 952 20.38 20.83 4.62
CA ARG A 952 20.69 21.95 3.71
C ARG A 952 20.40 21.66 2.22
N ARG A 953 20.15 20.40 1.81
CA ARG A 953 19.81 20.07 0.41
C ARG A 953 18.40 20.61 0.09
N ARG A 954 18.36 21.70 -0.68
CA ARG A 954 17.08 22.24 -1.21
C ARG A 954 16.46 21.27 -2.22
N MET A 955 15.12 21.24 -2.24
CA MET A 955 14.34 20.47 -3.22
C MET A 955 14.45 21.12 -4.61
N LEU A 956 15.23 20.53 -5.51
CA LEU A 956 15.45 21.00 -6.88
C LEU A 956 14.31 20.56 -7.81
N THR A 957 13.97 21.40 -8.79
CA THR A 957 13.03 21.04 -9.86
C THR A 957 13.78 20.66 -11.14
N VAL A 958 13.11 19.93 -12.05
CA VAL A 958 13.67 19.58 -13.37
C VAL A 958 14.04 20.83 -14.17
N LYS A 959 13.31 21.95 -13.96
CA LYS A 959 13.60 23.24 -14.58
C LYS A 959 14.92 23.80 -14.10
N ASP A 960 15.15 23.85 -12.79
CA ASP A 960 16.41 24.35 -12.21
C ASP A 960 17.61 23.57 -12.77
N CYS A 961 17.44 22.25 -12.91
CA CYS A 961 18.44 21.36 -13.50
C CYS A 961 18.70 21.65 -15.00
N LEU A 962 17.65 21.86 -15.81
CA LEU A 962 17.80 22.16 -17.23
C LEU A 962 18.37 23.57 -17.48
N GLU A 963 17.96 24.57 -16.70
CA GLU A 963 18.54 25.92 -16.75
C GLU A 963 20.02 25.91 -16.36
N CYS A 964 20.39 25.09 -15.38
CA CYS A 964 21.80 24.86 -15.00
C CYS A 964 22.60 24.24 -16.15
N ALA A 965 22.06 23.20 -16.80
CA ALA A 965 22.69 22.55 -17.94
C ALA A 965 22.90 23.50 -19.12
N PHE A 966 21.91 24.34 -19.43
CA PHE A 966 21.99 25.29 -20.54
C PHE A 966 22.93 26.47 -20.30
N ARG A 967 23.02 26.92 -19.05
CA ARG A 967 23.90 28.02 -18.66
C ARG A 967 25.36 27.58 -18.58
N ASP A 968 25.61 26.45 -17.91
CA ASP A 968 26.95 26.06 -17.48
C ASP A 968 27.55 24.93 -18.34
N GLY A 969 26.77 24.29 -19.22
CA GLY A 969 27.13 23.06 -19.93
C GLY A 969 27.13 21.83 -19.01
N MET A 970 27.18 20.63 -19.60
CA MET A 970 27.17 19.37 -18.83
C MET A 970 28.49 18.61 -18.94
N PRO A 971 29.12 18.22 -17.83
CA PRO A 971 30.22 17.27 -17.86
C PRO A 971 29.72 15.86 -18.22
N LEU A 972 30.62 15.06 -18.81
CA LEU A 972 30.34 13.63 -19.03
C LEU A 972 30.23 12.92 -17.69
N SER A 973 29.48 11.83 -17.64
CA SER A 973 29.25 11.01 -16.43
C SER A 973 30.57 10.59 -15.76
N ARG A 974 31.60 10.33 -16.56
CA ARG A 974 32.94 10.02 -16.05
C ARG A 974 33.65 11.19 -15.38
N HIS A 975 33.41 12.44 -15.80
CA HIS A 975 34.16 13.61 -15.33
C HIS A 975 33.63 14.22 -14.02
N TRP A 976 32.68 13.57 -13.35
CA TRP A 976 32.08 14.05 -12.10
C TRP A 976 31.78 12.88 -11.16
N THR A 977 31.47 13.17 -9.89
CA THR A 977 31.12 12.18 -8.87
C THR A 977 29.81 11.43 -9.16
N HIS A 978 29.64 10.26 -8.54
CA HIS A 978 28.42 9.46 -8.68
C HIS A 978 27.20 10.15 -8.05
N LEU A 979 26.02 9.84 -8.58
CA LEU A 979 24.74 10.34 -8.05
C LEU A 979 24.55 9.85 -6.60
N GLY A 980 24.27 10.76 -5.68
CA GLY A 980 24.14 10.49 -4.24
C GLY A 980 25.36 10.86 -3.40
N CYS A 981 26.47 11.30 -4.01
CA CYS A 981 27.64 11.75 -3.26
C CYS A 981 27.40 13.10 -2.54
N VAL A 982 27.89 13.24 -1.30
CA VAL A 982 27.63 14.41 -0.43
C VAL A 982 28.85 15.34 -0.30
N HIS A 983 29.68 15.42 -1.33
CA HIS A 983 30.92 16.21 -1.30
C HIS A 983 30.72 17.60 -1.92
N LYS A 984 31.41 18.62 -1.38
CA LYS A 984 31.46 19.95 -2.02
C LYS A 984 32.19 19.85 -3.36
N PRO A 985 31.77 20.61 -4.39
CA PRO A 985 32.48 20.66 -5.66
C PRO A 985 33.95 21.03 -5.46
N PRO A 986 34.89 20.37 -6.17
CA PRO A 986 36.30 20.69 -6.03
C PRO A 986 36.60 22.14 -6.46
N PRO A 987 37.64 22.80 -5.89
CA PRO A 987 38.00 24.18 -6.23
C PRO A 987 38.37 24.39 -7.71
N PHE A 988 38.79 23.32 -8.41
CA PHE A 988 39.08 23.30 -9.84
C PHE A 988 37.88 22.88 -10.73
N ALA A 989 36.66 22.80 -10.19
CA ALA A 989 35.45 22.40 -10.94
C ALA A 989 35.16 23.23 -12.21
N HIS A 990 35.72 24.44 -12.30
CA HIS A 990 35.63 25.32 -13.46
C HIS A 990 36.52 24.87 -14.64
N LEU A 991 37.50 23.99 -14.40
CA LEU A 991 38.43 23.46 -15.41
C LEU A 991 37.94 22.14 -16.03
N ILE A 992 36.87 21.55 -15.50
CA ILE A 992 36.32 20.28 -16.00
C ILE A 992 35.66 20.52 -17.37
N PRO A 993 36.02 19.76 -18.43
CA PRO A 993 35.44 19.92 -19.76
C PRO A 993 33.92 19.66 -19.77
N ARG A 994 33.16 20.59 -20.34
CA ARG A 994 31.69 20.52 -20.42
C ARG A 994 31.20 20.55 -21.85
N VAL A 995 30.19 19.75 -22.13
CA VAL A 995 29.46 19.77 -23.40
C VAL A 995 28.48 20.93 -23.36
N PRO A 996 28.59 21.91 -24.28
CA PRO A 996 27.68 23.05 -24.30
C PRO A 996 26.28 22.58 -24.70
N MET A 997 25.30 22.99 -23.91
CA MET A 997 23.88 22.68 -24.14
C MET A 997 23.20 23.99 -24.56
N LYS A 998 23.09 24.28 -25.85
CA LYS A 998 22.41 25.49 -26.30
C LYS A 998 20.91 25.24 -26.33
N GLY A 999 20.16 25.78 -25.37
CA GLY A 999 18.71 25.68 -25.41
C GLY A 999 17.93 26.55 -24.43
N GLN A 1000 16.61 26.55 -24.57
CA GLN A 1000 15.67 27.29 -23.72
C GLN A 1000 14.71 26.33 -23.02
N VAL A 1001 14.50 26.52 -21.71
CA VAL A 1001 13.45 25.80 -20.98
C VAL A 1001 12.10 26.45 -21.27
N VAL A 1002 11.15 25.68 -21.79
CA VAL A 1002 9.76 26.13 -22.02
C VAL A 1002 8.84 25.39 -21.07
N GLU A 1003 8.15 26.15 -20.21
CA GLU A 1003 7.05 25.65 -19.38
C GLU A 1003 5.73 25.81 -20.13
N VAL A 1004 5.05 24.70 -20.39
CA VAL A 1004 3.80 24.67 -21.13
C VAL A 1004 2.65 24.45 -20.15
N LYS A 1005 1.67 25.36 -20.17
CA LYS A 1005 0.53 25.36 -19.23
C LYS A 1005 -0.66 24.55 -19.73
N THR A 1006 -0.66 24.19 -21.01
CA THR A 1006 -1.75 23.46 -21.65
C THR A 1006 -1.23 22.20 -22.32
N LEU A 1007 -2.06 21.15 -22.26
CA LEU A 1007 -1.71 19.82 -22.72
C LEU A 1007 -1.60 19.77 -24.26
N ASP A 1008 -2.33 20.62 -24.97
CA ASP A 1008 -2.24 20.78 -26.43
C ASP A 1008 -0.90 21.36 -26.89
N GLU A 1009 -0.33 22.30 -26.13
CA GLU A 1009 1.00 22.84 -26.42
C GLU A 1009 2.10 21.82 -26.11
N ALA A 1010 1.92 21.01 -25.05
CA ALA A 1010 2.82 19.91 -24.73
C ALA A 1010 2.82 18.83 -25.83
N PHE A 1011 1.66 18.48 -26.39
CA PHE A 1011 1.55 17.51 -27.50
C PHE A 1011 2.20 18.01 -28.80
N LYS A 1012 2.10 19.31 -29.11
CA LYS A 1012 2.82 19.91 -30.25
C LYS A 1012 4.34 19.76 -30.10
N LEU A 1013 4.85 19.82 -28.88
CA LEU A 1013 6.28 19.75 -28.60
C LEU A 1013 6.79 18.30 -28.45
N LEU A 1014 5.94 17.38 -27.97
CA LEU A 1014 6.18 15.92 -27.95
C LEU A 1014 6.51 15.35 -29.34
N ARG A 1015 5.92 15.92 -30.41
CA ARG A 1015 6.23 15.54 -31.80
C ARG A 1015 7.65 15.90 -32.24
N GLN A 1016 8.34 16.78 -31.50
CA GLN A 1016 9.67 17.29 -31.86
C GLN A 1016 10.76 16.75 -30.92
N GLN A 1017 10.47 16.54 -29.64
CA GLN A 1017 11.43 16.12 -28.62
C GLN A 1017 10.72 15.61 -27.34
N PRO A 1018 11.39 14.83 -26.47
CA PRO A 1018 10.83 14.34 -25.21
C PRO A 1018 10.48 15.47 -24.24
N VAL A 1019 9.38 15.28 -23.49
CA VAL A 1019 8.81 16.25 -22.54
C VAL A 1019 8.77 15.66 -21.13
N GLY A 1020 9.26 16.40 -20.13
CA GLY A 1020 9.15 16.03 -18.72
C GLY A 1020 7.82 16.45 -18.11
N ALA A 1021 7.21 15.59 -17.29
CA ALA A 1021 5.91 15.81 -16.65
C ALA A 1021 5.99 15.58 -15.13
N LYS A 1022 5.41 16.49 -14.34
CA LYS A 1022 5.27 16.34 -12.88
C LYS A 1022 3.89 15.78 -12.53
N LEU A 1023 3.84 14.64 -11.85
CA LEU A 1023 2.60 14.02 -11.38
C LEU A 1023 2.37 14.34 -9.89
N HIS A 1024 1.25 14.99 -9.56
CA HIS A 1024 0.85 15.18 -8.17
C HIS A 1024 0.09 13.93 -7.67
N LYS A 1025 0.60 13.32 -6.59
CA LYS A 1025 -0.02 12.16 -5.94
C LYS A 1025 -0.94 12.67 -4.82
N PHE A 1026 -2.25 12.50 -4.96
CA PHE A 1026 -3.21 12.67 -3.87
C PHE A 1026 -3.67 11.29 -3.36
N GLU A 1027 -3.90 11.21 -2.05
CA GLU A 1027 -4.18 10.05 -1.19
C GLU A 1027 -4.71 8.76 -1.87
N GLY A 1028 -3.89 7.69 -1.79
CA GLY A 1028 -4.39 6.34 -1.50
C GLY A 1028 -4.79 5.40 -2.65
N VAL A 1029 -5.45 5.86 -3.71
CA VAL A 1029 -5.81 4.97 -4.86
C VAL A 1029 -5.81 5.77 -6.17
N PRO A 1030 -5.18 5.30 -7.26
CA PRO A 1030 -5.16 6.03 -8.52
C PRO A 1030 -6.48 5.82 -9.27
N VAL A 1031 -7.54 6.54 -8.87
CA VAL A 1031 -8.79 6.61 -9.64
C VAL A 1031 -8.96 8.05 -10.13
N ALA A 1032 -8.84 8.25 -11.45
CA ALA A 1032 -9.10 9.52 -12.10
C ALA A 1032 -10.60 9.63 -12.40
N GLU A 1033 -11.22 10.75 -12.03
CA GLU A 1033 -12.57 11.09 -12.47
C GLU A 1033 -12.48 11.85 -13.81
N VAL A 1034 -12.85 11.17 -14.88
CA VAL A 1034 -12.75 11.65 -16.25
C VAL A 1034 -14.10 12.20 -16.70
N GLN A 1035 -14.15 13.46 -17.10
CA GLN A 1035 -15.32 14.04 -17.76
C GLN A 1035 -15.31 13.76 -19.26
N ILE A 1036 -16.22 12.91 -19.72
CA ILE A 1036 -16.46 12.60 -21.13
C ILE A 1036 -17.51 13.57 -21.64
N CYS A 1037 -17.17 14.34 -22.66
CA CYS A 1037 -18.08 15.30 -23.28
C CYS A 1037 -18.51 14.79 -24.67
N TYR A 1038 -19.75 14.35 -24.83
CA TYR A 1038 -20.27 13.86 -26.10
C TYR A 1038 -21.46 14.71 -26.53
N LYS A 1039 -21.39 15.28 -27.74
CA LYS A 1039 -22.47 16.11 -28.34
C LYS A 1039 -23.04 17.18 -27.39
N LYS A 1040 -22.15 17.87 -26.66
CA LYS A 1040 -22.41 18.99 -25.71
C LYS A 1040 -22.89 18.60 -24.30
N ASP A 1041 -22.98 17.32 -23.96
CA ASP A 1041 -23.24 16.86 -22.59
C ASP A 1041 -21.97 16.26 -21.96
N THR A 1042 -21.65 16.69 -20.73
CA THR A 1042 -20.53 16.19 -19.91
C THR A 1042 -20.97 15.11 -18.92
N PHE A 1043 -20.29 13.98 -18.91
CA PHE A 1043 -20.48 12.85 -18.00
C PHE A 1043 -19.19 12.59 -17.22
N SER A 1044 -19.21 12.48 -15.88
CA SER A 1044 -18.02 12.09 -15.11
C SER A 1044 -17.98 10.57 -14.86
N VAL A 1045 -16.85 9.95 -15.15
CA VAL A 1045 -16.60 8.51 -15.00
C VAL A 1045 -15.30 8.30 -14.23
N LYS A 1046 -15.33 7.48 -13.18
CA LYS A 1046 -14.16 7.17 -12.35
C LYS A 1046 -13.42 5.94 -12.91
N VAL A 1047 -12.14 6.10 -13.27
CA VAL A 1047 -11.30 5.06 -13.90
C VAL A 1047 -9.94 4.90 -13.22
N SER A 1048 -9.45 3.67 -13.13
CA SER A 1048 -8.15 3.33 -12.51
C SER A 1048 -6.97 3.71 -13.41
N ALA A 1049 -6.02 4.49 -12.90
CA ALA A 1049 -4.86 4.98 -13.65
C ALA A 1049 -3.75 3.92 -13.87
N VAL A 1050 -3.86 2.73 -13.24
CA VAL A 1050 -2.87 1.63 -13.41
C VAL A 1050 -2.96 1.00 -14.80
N ARG A 1051 -4.11 1.07 -15.47
CA ARG A 1051 -4.33 0.44 -16.79
C ARG A 1051 -3.97 1.31 -18.00
N MET A 1052 -3.48 2.53 -17.82
CA MET A 1052 -3.20 3.45 -18.93
C MET A 1052 -1.74 3.47 -19.41
N LEU A 1053 -0.81 2.78 -18.73
CA LEU A 1053 0.64 2.88 -18.97
C LEU A 1053 1.35 1.56 -19.36
N THR A 1054 0.63 0.58 -19.91
CA THR A 1054 1.25 -0.61 -20.54
C THR A 1054 1.40 -0.42 -22.06
N SER A 1055 2.61 -0.70 -22.55
CA SER A 1055 3.01 -0.64 -23.96
C SER A 1055 2.08 -1.45 -24.88
N LEU A 1056 1.49 -0.78 -25.87
CA LEU A 1056 0.90 -1.46 -27.03
C LEU A 1056 2.02 -1.91 -27.97
N GLY A 1057 2.29 -3.22 -27.97
CA GLY A 1057 2.91 -3.88 -29.11
C GLY A 1057 1.82 -4.51 -29.97
N GLY A 1058 1.81 -4.19 -31.26
CA GLY A 1058 1.15 -4.98 -32.30
C GLY A 1058 -0.25 -4.54 -32.74
N ASP A 1059 -0.33 -4.17 -34.02
CA ASP A 1059 -1.46 -3.98 -34.93
C ASP A 1059 -2.32 -2.69 -34.89
N ASP A 1060 -2.19 -1.97 -36.01
CA ASP A 1060 -2.91 -0.79 -36.45
C ASP A 1060 -4.40 -1.07 -36.66
N SER A 1061 -5.26 -0.47 -35.83
CA SER A 1061 -6.45 0.28 -36.26
C SER A 1061 -7.40 0.51 -35.08
N GLN A 1062 -7.31 1.68 -34.46
CA GLN A 1062 -8.44 2.56 -34.11
C GLN A 1062 -7.93 3.72 -33.25
N LEU A 1063 -7.95 4.92 -33.86
CA LEU A 1063 -7.76 6.19 -33.16
C LEU A 1063 -8.81 6.36 -32.06
N THR A 1064 -8.37 6.70 -30.84
CA THR A 1064 -8.98 7.79 -30.04
C THR A 1064 -7.99 8.27 -28.96
N GLU A 1065 -7.39 9.43 -29.18
CA GLU A 1065 -6.86 10.35 -28.14
C GLU A 1065 -8.03 11.18 -27.55
N PRO A 1066 -7.84 12.01 -26.49
CA PRO A 1066 -7.11 11.80 -25.22
C PRO A 1066 -7.99 12.23 -24.01
N THR A 1067 -7.49 12.09 -22.77
CA THR A 1067 -8.04 12.89 -21.65
C THR A 1067 -6.96 13.51 -20.78
N GLY A 1068 -7.22 14.78 -20.46
CA GLY A 1068 -6.32 15.72 -19.82
C GLY A 1068 -5.97 15.41 -18.37
N LEU A 1069 -4.72 15.67 -18.03
CA LEU A 1069 -4.23 15.83 -16.66
C LEU A 1069 -3.58 17.21 -16.56
N LEU A 1070 -3.82 17.92 -15.46
CA LEU A 1070 -3.06 19.11 -15.09
C LEU A 1070 -1.62 18.68 -14.78
N VAL A 1071 -0.72 18.95 -15.71
CA VAL A 1071 0.70 18.61 -15.64
C VAL A 1071 1.48 19.87 -15.95
N ASP A 1072 2.42 20.26 -15.09
CA ASP A 1072 3.44 21.24 -15.45
C ASP A 1072 4.44 20.53 -16.39
N PHE A 1073 4.49 20.96 -17.64
CA PHE A 1073 5.35 20.39 -18.67
C PHE A 1073 6.64 21.22 -18.81
N ILE A 1074 7.81 20.59 -18.69
CA ILE A 1074 9.12 21.28 -18.80
C ILE A 1074 9.91 20.69 -19.97
N ILE A 1075 10.40 21.56 -20.87
CA ILE A 1075 10.98 21.16 -22.15
C ILE A 1075 12.32 21.85 -22.40
N PRO A 1076 13.42 21.11 -22.68
CA PRO A 1076 14.65 21.68 -23.21
C PRO A 1076 14.56 21.88 -24.73
N ARG A 1077 14.47 23.12 -25.24
CA ARG A 1077 14.54 23.43 -26.69
C ARG A 1077 15.98 23.67 -27.10
N PHE A 1078 16.63 22.79 -27.85
CA PHE A 1078 17.95 23.10 -28.40
C PHE A 1078 17.84 23.98 -29.64
N SER A 1079 18.58 25.09 -29.70
CA SER A 1079 18.68 25.91 -30.92
C SER A 1079 19.74 25.31 -31.84
N SER A 1080 19.39 25.05 -33.11
CA SER A 1080 20.34 24.70 -34.18
C SER A 1080 21.52 25.67 -34.24
#